data_AF-A0A139WQ45-F1
#
_entry.id   AF-A0A139WQ45-F1
#
_cell.length_a   1.000
_cell.length_b   1.000
_cell.length_c   1.000
_cell.angle_alpha   90.00
_cell.angle_beta   90.00
_cell.angle_gamma   90.00
#
_symmetry.space_group_name_H-M   'P 1'
#
loop_
_entity.id
_entity.type
_entity.pdbx_description
1 polymer ?
#
loop_
_entity_poly.entity_id
_entity_poly.type
_entity_poly.pdbx_seq_one_letter_code
_entity_poly.pdbx_strand_id
1 'polypeptide(L)'
;MTGLEFEATKNLTALVIKVVWEQGGKLVKTLDKRTQNLIFKASQQYIQKYTERHGQLKVLGMQEPVTLESVYTAVQFLDNTAIHSFESISRLEEVFRQAKNRGFRLADGVKHEGIEVVNNKQYLMVLGGPGSGKSTFLRKMGLESLKGKRGIFQHLCIPVFVELKSFNPQEINIKELIAEELKICGFPYAEESALELMDKGNLLFLLDGLDEVSTNNLNETINQIQNFVDKYEKNRFIASCRTAAYRHNFRRFTDVVMADFDDTQIEQFILNWFGSKADKEAGTAQKCWEILKKPENCAAKELAHTPLLLTFLCLVYNRSQNFPDNRSILYRKALRILLEEWAAEKRILQDKIYQGLNTELEEILLSKIACQNFELNQLFFTKREIVEEIKSFLASNLNAPKELDGEAVLNAIAIQQGILVERAEGVFSFSHLTLQEYLTAQYIDDQRQIEKLVATYLTEQRWKEVFLQVAGLMRGGADELLLLIEKATQKYINTPKLQALLTWVNQVTTGSVGDIKPAAKRTAAIFLFLTLDLASSLALDPDQALVLALDIAFAHDCVLDARAFALVHAFALASIFSFDLTHYFLSHTQAFDLTGGFEKIKVFNKSVNFNVLIARLEVLKAQLSDTQQPLHRAVRERVVQTWFNTLRLNSDLIYLSEEEIEALKNYLYANSLLVQCKQAAVRISPTTWEAIEKRMLLVQ
;
A
#
# COMPACT_ATOMS: atom_id res chain seq x y z
N MET A 1 -39.69 -9.96 -12.65
CA MET A 1 -38.84 -9.27 -13.64
C MET A 1 -38.87 -7.78 -13.31
N THR A 2 -37.72 -7.20 -12.99
CA THR A 2 -37.61 -5.77 -12.70
C THR A 2 -37.83 -4.95 -13.97
N GLY A 3 -38.11 -3.64 -13.85
CA GLY A 3 -38.27 -2.75 -15.03
C GLY A 3 -37.01 -2.68 -15.91
N LEU A 4 -35.82 -2.87 -15.31
CA LEU A 4 -34.53 -2.94 -16.01
C LEU A 4 -34.37 -4.25 -16.78
N GLU A 5 -34.70 -5.39 -16.18
CA GLU A 5 -34.65 -6.70 -16.84
C GLU A 5 -35.61 -6.79 -18.03
N PHE A 6 -36.80 -6.20 -17.93
CA PHE A 6 -37.76 -6.16 -19.05
C PHE A 6 -37.20 -5.41 -20.26
N GLU A 7 -36.56 -4.27 -20.04
CA GLU A 7 -35.99 -3.46 -21.11
C GLU A 7 -34.72 -4.07 -21.71
N ALA A 8 -33.85 -4.63 -20.86
CA ALA A 8 -32.71 -5.45 -21.28
C ALA A 8 -33.16 -6.60 -22.20
N THR A 9 -34.21 -7.32 -21.79
CA THR A 9 -34.79 -8.41 -22.58
C THR A 9 -35.32 -7.92 -23.91
N LYS A 10 -36.06 -6.80 -23.93
CA LYS A 10 -36.60 -6.21 -25.16
C LYS A 10 -35.48 -5.80 -26.12
N ASN A 11 -34.41 -5.20 -25.61
CA ASN A 11 -33.28 -4.74 -26.39
C ASN A 11 -32.51 -5.92 -27.01
N LEU A 12 -32.19 -6.94 -26.21
CA LEU A 12 -31.50 -8.14 -26.69
C LEU A 12 -32.38 -8.91 -27.70
N THR A 13 -33.68 -9.02 -27.44
CA THR A 13 -34.65 -9.62 -28.37
C THR A 13 -34.68 -8.86 -29.70
N ALA A 14 -34.76 -7.52 -29.67
CA ALA A 14 -34.78 -6.71 -30.88
C ALA A 14 -33.48 -6.85 -31.68
N LEU A 15 -32.34 -6.95 -30.98
CA LEU A 15 -31.05 -7.12 -31.59
C LEU A 15 -30.92 -8.51 -32.26
N VAL A 16 -31.28 -9.59 -31.56
CA VAL A 16 -31.26 -10.94 -32.12
C VAL A 16 -32.25 -11.10 -33.28
N ILE A 17 -33.45 -10.53 -33.18
CA ILE A 17 -34.44 -10.54 -34.28
C ILE A 17 -33.91 -9.80 -35.51
N LYS A 18 -33.25 -8.64 -35.32
CA LYS A 18 -32.65 -7.88 -36.42
C LYS A 18 -31.51 -8.67 -37.07
N VAL A 19 -30.70 -9.34 -36.24
CA VAL A 19 -29.56 -10.13 -36.68
C VAL A 19 -30.03 -11.31 -37.53
N VAL A 20 -30.83 -12.22 -36.99
CA VAL A 20 -31.29 -13.45 -37.67
C VAL A 20 -32.00 -13.20 -39.03
N TRP A 21 -32.44 -11.97 -39.31
CA TRP A 21 -33.31 -11.68 -40.43
C TRP A 21 -32.75 -10.80 -41.55
N GLU A 22 -31.73 -9.97 -41.32
CA GLU A 22 -31.17 -9.14 -42.42
C GLU A 22 -30.40 -9.98 -43.47
N GLN A 23 -30.08 -11.27 -43.21
CA GLN A 23 -29.59 -12.20 -44.24
C GLN A 23 -30.65 -13.20 -44.76
N GLY A 24 -31.83 -13.29 -44.15
CA GLY A 24 -32.90 -14.21 -44.53
C GLY A 24 -33.64 -13.86 -45.83
N GLY A 25 -32.95 -13.17 -46.76
CA GLY A 25 -33.48 -12.57 -47.99
C GLY A 25 -34.19 -13.50 -48.98
N LYS A 26 -34.49 -14.77 -48.65
CA LYS A 26 -35.28 -15.65 -49.52
C LYS A 26 -36.30 -16.60 -48.88
N LEU A 27 -36.48 -16.74 -47.55
CA LEU A 27 -37.30 -17.89 -47.09
C LEU A 27 -38.39 -17.71 -46.03
N VAL A 28 -38.60 -16.57 -45.37
CA VAL A 28 -39.81 -16.43 -44.55
C VAL A 28 -40.29 -14.97 -44.60
N LYS A 29 -41.56 -14.75 -44.93
CA LYS A 29 -42.24 -13.46 -44.75
C LYS A 29 -42.81 -13.46 -43.34
N THR A 30 -42.40 -12.49 -42.52
CA THR A 30 -42.81 -12.29 -41.11
C THR A 30 -42.46 -13.45 -40.18
N LEU A 31 -41.55 -13.20 -39.22
CA LEU A 31 -41.37 -14.04 -38.04
C LEU A 31 -42.74 -14.27 -37.39
N ASP A 32 -43.16 -15.53 -37.25
CA ASP A 32 -44.42 -15.82 -36.57
C ASP A 32 -44.32 -15.36 -35.10
N LYS A 33 -45.45 -14.96 -34.51
CA LYS A 33 -45.49 -14.51 -33.11
C LYS A 33 -44.89 -15.56 -32.15
N ARG A 34 -44.93 -16.84 -32.52
CA ARG A 34 -44.39 -17.94 -31.74
C ARG A 34 -42.86 -17.87 -31.65
N THR A 35 -42.17 -17.65 -32.75
CA THR A 35 -40.70 -17.57 -32.79
C THR A 35 -40.20 -16.29 -32.13
N GLN A 36 -40.90 -15.16 -32.32
CA GLN A 36 -40.59 -13.92 -31.57
C GLN A 36 -40.70 -14.13 -30.05
N ASN A 37 -41.74 -14.84 -29.60
CA ASN A 37 -41.89 -15.19 -28.19
C ASN A 37 -40.81 -16.17 -27.70
N LEU A 38 -40.36 -17.10 -28.54
CA LEU A 38 -39.24 -18.00 -28.20
C LEU A 38 -37.94 -17.21 -28.02
N ILE A 39 -37.60 -16.32 -28.95
CA ILE A 39 -36.41 -15.46 -28.85
C ILE A 39 -36.50 -14.56 -27.63
N PHE A 40 -37.68 -13.99 -27.32
CA PHE A 40 -37.86 -13.17 -26.14
C PHE A 40 -37.59 -13.96 -24.84
N LYS A 41 -38.14 -15.17 -24.73
CA LYS A 41 -37.88 -16.05 -23.57
C LYS A 41 -36.40 -16.45 -23.48
N ALA A 42 -35.78 -16.79 -24.60
CA ALA A 42 -34.37 -17.14 -24.64
C ALA A 42 -33.47 -15.96 -24.23
N SER A 43 -33.84 -14.75 -24.67
CA SER A 43 -33.17 -13.50 -24.28
C SER A 43 -33.26 -13.24 -22.78
N GLN A 44 -34.44 -13.46 -22.20
CA GLN A 44 -34.64 -13.35 -20.76
C GLN A 44 -33.77 -14.36 -20.00
N GLN A 45 -33.72 -15.60 -20.49
CA GLN A 45 -32.94 -16.66 -19.88
C GLN A 45 -31.43 -16.42 -19.98
N TYR A 46 -30.97 -15.82 -21.08
CA TYR A 46 -29.58 -15.40 -21.24
C TYR A 46 -29.19 -14.34 -20.22
N ILE A 47 -29.99 -13.27 -20.09
CA ILE A 47 -29.75 -12.19 -19.12
C ILE A 47 -29.73 -12.74 -17.69
N GLN A 48 -30.68 -13.62 -17.37
CA GLN A 48 -30.75 -14.23 -16.06
C GLN A 48 -29.50 -15.07 -15.77
N LYS A 49 -29.13 -15.99 -16.65
CA LYS A 49 -27.94 -16.86 -16.47
C LYS A 49 -26.65 -16.05 -16.39
N TYR A 50 -26.50 -15.03 -17.26
CA TYR A 50 -25.34 -14.14 -17.22
C TYR A 50 -25.26 -13.42 -15.87
N THR A 51 -26.38 -12.89 -15.37
CA THR A 51 -26.45 -12.18 -14.09
C THR A 51 -26.19 -13.11 -12.91
N GLU A 52 -26.70 -14.35 -12.94
CA GLU A 52 -26.43 -15.36 -11.91
C GLU A 52 -24.94 -15.75 -11.86
N ARG A 53 -24.29 -15.91 -13.02
CA ARG A 53 -22.87 -16.31 -13.11
C ARG A 53 -21.89 -15.17 -12.80
N HIS A 54 -22.20 -13.95 -13.24
CA HIS A 54 -21.24 -12.84 -13.24
C HIS A 54 -21.68 -11.64 -12.38
N GLY A 55 -22.93 -11.62 -11.91
CA GLY A 55 -23.51 -10.56 -11.10
C GLY A 55 -23.36 -10.76 -9.59
N GLN A 56 -22.81 -11.89 -9.15
CA GLN A 56 -22.51 -12.15 -7.75
C GLN A 56 -20.99 -12.10 -7.51
N LEU A 57 -20.62 -11.46 -6.40
CA LEU A 57 -19.27 -11.48 -5.87
C LEU A 57 -19.29 -12.32 -4.59
N LYS A 58 -18.48 -13.37 -4.56
CA LYS A 58 -18.16 -14.11 -3.35
C LYS A 58 -16.64 -14.20 -3.29
N VAL A 59 -16.07 -13.56 -2.28
CA VAL A 59 -14.64 -13.66 -1.97
C VAL A 59 -14.48 -14.40 -0.66
N LEU A 60 -13.29 -14.98 -0.45
CA LEU A 60 -13.07 -15.83 0.70
C LEU A 60 -13.23 -15.07 2.03
N GLY A 61 -13.88 -15.72 2.99
CA GLY A 61 -14.25 -15.14 4.28
C GLY A 61 -15.64 -14.49 4.32
N MET A 62 -16.32 -14.30 3.18
CA MET A 62 -17.74 -13.94 3.14
C MET A 62 -18.61 -15.14 3.54
N GLN A 63 -19.63 -14.89 4.36
CA GLN A 63 -20.64 -15.90 4.69
C GLN A 63 -21.57 -16.16 3.49
N GLU A 64 -22.02 -15.09 2.84
CA GLU A 64 -22.94 -15.12 1.70
C GLU A 64 -22.41 -14.29 0.52
N PRO A 65 -22.71 -14.67 -0.74
CA PRO A 65 -22.40 -13.84 -1.90
C PRO A 65 -23.15 -12.50 -1.84
N VAL A 66 -22.52 -11.43 -2.30
CA VAL A 66 -23.14 -10.11 -2.46
C VAL A 66 -23.32 -9.78 -3.93
N THR A 67 -24.25 -8.90 -4.26
CA THR A 67 -24.39 -8.45 -5.65
C THR A 67 -23.18 -7.60 -6.04
N LEU A 68 -22.57 -7.87 -7.18
CA LEU A 68 -21.41 -7.11 -7.65
C LEU A 68 -21.73 -5.60 -7.70
N GLU A 69 -22.92 -5.24 -8.16
CA GLU A 69 -23.33 -3.84 -8.28
C GLU A 69 -23.42 -3.10 -6.95
N SER A 70 -23.71 -3.78 -5.84
CA SER A 70 -23.84 -3.14 -4.53
C SER A 70 -22.49 -2.81 -3.90
N VAL A 71 -21.42 -3.50 -4.31
CA VAL A 71 -20.07 -3.33 -3.76
C VAL A 71 -19.08 -2.73 -4.75
N TYR A 72 -19.46 -2.64 -6.02
CA TYR A 72 -18.59 -2.13 -7.08
C TYR A 72 -18.22 -0.66 -6.83
N THR A 73 -16.93 -0.38 -6.94
CA THR A 73 -16.38 0.97 -6.91
C THR A 73 -15.74 1.24 -8.27
N ALA A 74 -16.00 2.42 -8.83
CA ALA A 74 -15.52 2.77 -10.17
C ALA A 74 -13.99 2.73 -10.22
N VAL A 75 -13.45 1.99 -11.19
CA VAL A 75 -12.00 1.91 -11.43
C VAL A 75 -11.53 3.07 -12.30
N GLN A 76 -10.26 3.43 -12.16
CA GLN A 76 -9.59 4.43 -12.98
C GLN A 76 -8.43 3.79 -13.74
N PHE A 77 -8.12 4.34 -14.90
CA PHE A 77 -7.00 3.91 -15.74
C PHE A 77 -5.95 5.01 -15.88
N LEU A 78 -4.68 4.61 -15.88
CA LEU A 78 -3.54 5.46 -16.19
C LEU A 78 -3.26 5.45 -17.69
N ASP A 79 -2.84 6.60 -18.23
CA ASP A 79 -2.41 6.72 -19.63
C ASP A 79 -1.11 5.95 -19.93
N ASN A 80 -0.98 5.52 -21.19
CA ASN A 80 0.04 4.59 -21.71
C ASN A 80 1.50 5.05 -21.52
N THR A 81 1.76 6.31 -21.17
CA THR A 81 3.12 6.80 -20.91
C THR A 81 3.79 6.11 -19.71
N ALA A 82 3.01 5.50 -18.81
CA ALA A 82 3.53 4.71 -17.69
C ALA A 82 4.08 3.33 -18.10
N ILE A 83 3.70 2.80 -19.27
CA ILE A 83 4.10 1.47 -19.74
C ILE A 83 5.49 1.51 -20.43
N HIS A 84 5.98 2.68 -20.83
CA HIS A 84 7.21 2.80 -21.62
C HIS A 84 8.48 3.14 -20.82
N SER A 85 8.40 3.28 -19.50
CA SER A 85 9.56 3.58 -18.65
C SER A 85 10.27 2.32 -18.16
N PHE A 86 10.78 1.48 -19.06
CA PHE A 86 11.47 0.24 -18.70
C PHE A 86 12.83 0.11 -19.40
N GLU A 87 13.64 1.17 -19.35
CA GLU A 87 14.97 1.19 -20.00
C GLU A 87 16.03 0.40 -19.21
N SER A 88 15.89 0.26 -17.89
CA SER A 88 16.74 -0.58 -17.03
C SER A 88 16.16 -0.85 -15.63
N ILE A 89 16.65 -1.89 -14.94
CA ILE A 89 16.34 -2.18 -13.53
C ILE A 89 16.68 -0.99 -12.61
N SER A 90 17.83 -0.36 -12.83
CA SER A 90 18.28 0.78 -12.03
C SER A 90 17.33 1.98 -12.15
N ARG A 91 16.78 2.22 -13.35
CA ARG A 91 15.80 3.29 -13.55
C ARG A 91 14.46 2.96 -12.87
N LEU A 92 14.05 1.69 -12.86
CA LEU A 92 12.86 1.26 -12.13
C LEU A 92 12.99 1.48 -10.62
N GLU A 93 14.15 1.14 -10.07
CA GLU A 93 14.44 1.41 -8.66
C GLU A 93 14.44 2.90 -8.34
N GLU A 94 15.03 3.73 -9.20
CA GLU A 94 15.09 5.17 -9.00
C GLU A 94 13.68 5.80 -8.99
N VAL A 95 12.84 5.43 -9.97
CA VAL A 95 11.45 5.90 -10.05
C VAL A 95 10.64 5.47 -8.84
N PHE A 96 10.78 4.21 -8.41
CA PHE A 96 10.09 3.71 -7.21
C PHE A 96 10.51 4.47 -5.95
N ARG A 97 11.82 4.63 -5.74
CA ARG A 97 12.36 5.33 -4.55
C ARG A 97 11.97 6.82 -4.54
N GLN A 98 11.86 7.45 -5.71
CA GLN A 98 11.40 8.84 -5.83
C GLN A 98 9.91 9.01 -5.53
N ALA A 99 9.07 8.03 -5.88
CA ALA A 99 7.62 8.10 -5.66
C ALA A 99 7.22 8.11 -4.17
N LYS A 100 8.13 7.72 -3.26
CA LYS A 100 7.92 7.61 -1.80
C LYS A 100 6.66 6.81 -1.37
N ASN A 101 6.03 6.08 -2.30
CA ASN A 101 4.88 5.21 -2.04
C ASN A 101 5.37 3.80 -1.73
N ARG A 102 4.75 3.14 -0.76
CA ARG A 102 5.08 1.75 -0.39
C ARG A 102 4.49 0.73 -1.37
N GLY A 103 3.44 1.12 -2.09
CA GLY A 103 2.96 0.44 -3.28
C GLY A 103 3.84 0.76 -4.48
N PHE A 104 4.12 -0.23 -5.33
CA PHE A 104 4.79 -0.03 -6.62
C PHE A 104 3.87 0.70 -7.61
N ARG A 105 3.49 1.94 -7.26
CA ARG A 105 2.64 2.81 -8.08
C ARG A 105 3.46 3.31 -9.26
N LEU A 106 2.94 3.08 -10.46
CA LEU A 106 3.35 3.88 -11.61
C LEU A 106 2.87 5.32 -11.36
N ALA A 107 3.72 6.30 -11.64
CA ALA A 107 3.60 7.70 -11.24
C ALA A 107 2.23 8.36 -11.51
N ASP A 108 1.98 9.52 -10.89
CA ASP A 108 0.83 10.44 -11.02
C ASP A 108 0.54 10.85 -12.48
N GLY A 109 0.12 9.90 -13.29
CA GLY A 109 -0.42 10.11 -14.62
C GLY A 109 -1.86 10.60 -14.53
N VAL A 110 -2.34 11.21 -15.62
CA VAL A 110 -3.76 11.56 -15.73
C VAL A 110 -4.57 10.27 -15.61
N LYS A 111 -5.50 10.27 -14.65
CA LYS A 111 -6.42 9.16 -14.43
C LYS A 111 -7.70 9.40 -15.20
N HIS A 112 -8.14 8.41 -15.95
CA HIS A 112 -9.41 8.43 -16.67
C HIS A 112 -10.39 7.43 -16.06
N GLU A 113 -11.68 7.76 -16.03
CA GLU A 113 -12.68 6.80 -15.54
C GLU A 113 -12.76 5.59 -16.46
N GLY A 114 -12.80 4.39 -15.88
CA GLY A 114 -12.77 3.15 -16.66
C GLY A 114 -13.92 3.03 -17.67
N ILE A 115 -15.10 3.57 -17.33
CA ILE A 115 -16.27 3.57 -18.23
C ILE A 115 -16.08 4.48 -19.44
N GLU A 116 -15.43 5.63 -19.28
CA GLU A 116 -15.15 6.57 -20.36
C GLU A 116 -14.21 5.92 -21.38
N VAL A 117 -13.13 5.31 -20.89
CA VAL A 117 -12.15 4.61 -21.72
C VAL A 117 -12.81 3.47 -22.49
N VAL A 118 -13.62 2.64 -21.84
CA VAL A 118 -14.33 1.51 -22.49
C VAL A 118 -15.34 1.98 -23.54
N ASN A 119 -16.00 3.12 -23.32
CA ASN A 119 -16.91 3.67 -24.33
C ASN A 119 -16.13 4.18 -25.56
N ASN A 120 -14.95 4.76 -25.37
CA ASN A 120 -14.14 5.35 -26.43
C ASN A 120 -13.29 4.33 -27.22
N LYS A 121 -12.93 3.20 -26.61
CA LYS A 121 -12.03 2.20 -27.20
C LYS A 121 -12.79 0.93 -27.58
N GLN A 122 -12.62 0.47 -28.82
CA GLN A 122 -13.23 -0.76 -29.30
C GLN A 122 -12.45 -2.02 -28.90
N TYR A 123 -11.12 -1.91 -28.83
CA TYR A 123 -10.21 -2.98 -28.42
C TYR A 123 -9.39 -2.48 -27.24
N LEU A 124 -9.63 -3.01 -26.05
CA LEU A 124 -9.02 -2.52 -24.81
C LEU A 124 -8.30 -3.67 -24.09
N MET A 125 -7.03 -3.47 -23.76
CA MET A 125 -6.25 -4.37 -22.92
C MET A 125 -6.13 -3.75 -21.54
N VAL A 126 -6.80 -4.35 -20.56
CA VAL A 126 -6.79 -3.91 -19.17
C VAL A 126 -5.67 -4.62 -18.43
N LEU A 127 -4.61 -3.87 -18.14
CA LEU A 127 -3.46 -4.32 -17.38
C LEU A 127 -3.59 -3.92 -15.91
N GLY A 128 -2.93 -4.64 -15.02
CA GLY A 128 -2.90 -4.30 -13.60
C GLY A 128 -2.30 -5.40 -12.73
N GLY A 129 -1.95 -5.05 -11.50
CA GLY A 129 -1.41 -5.98 -10.52
C GLY A 129 -2.40 -7.07 -10.07
N PRO A 130 -1.94 -8.09 -9.33
CA PRO A 130 -2.81 -9.05 -8.66
C PRO A 130 -3.79 -8.34 -7.71
N GLY A 131 -5.05 -8.79 -7.68
CA GLY A 131 -6.07 -8.21 -6.79
C GLY A 131 -6.53 -6.80 -7.13
N SER A 132 -6.09 -6.21 -8.26
CA SER A 132 -6.49 -4.86 -8.68
C SER A 132 -7.96 -4.75 -9.09
N GLY A 133 -8.63 -5.87 -9.40
CA GLY A 133 -10.05 -5.90 -9.77
C GLY A 133 -10.34 -6.01 -11.28
N LYS A 134 -9.38 -6.46 -12.10
CA LYS A 134 -9.57 -6.65 -13.55
C LYS A 134 -10.77 -7.53 -13.91
N SER A 135 -10.85 -8.75 -13.37
CA SER A 135 -11.97 -9.66 -13.59
C SER A 135 -13.30 -9.05 -13.15
N THR A 136 -13.29 -8.35 -12.00
CA THR A 136 -14.43 -7.61 -11.46
C THR A 136 -14.90 -6.51 -12.42
N PHE A 137 -13.96 -5.78 -13.01
CA PHE A 137 -14.24 -4.76 -14.03
C PHE A 137 -14.87 -5.36 -15.29
N LEU A 138 -14.31 -6.43 -15.85
CA LEU A 138 -14.88 -7.10 -17.03
C LEU A 138 -16.31 -7.59 -16.74
N ARG A 139 -16.53 -8.26 -15.60
CA ARG A 139 -17.87 -8.69 -15.17
C ARG A 139 -18.84 -7.51 -15.08
N LYS A 140 -18.41 -6.40 -14.49
CA LYS A 140 -19.22 -5.17 -14.41
C LYS A 140 -19.56 -4.61 -15.79
N MET A 141 -18.61 -4.57 -16.74
CA MET A 141 -18.87 -4.11 -18.11
C MET A 141 -19.93 -4.96 -18.80
N GLY A 142 -19.91 -6.28 -18.60
CA GLY A 142 -20.95 -7.15 -19.13
C GLY A 142 -22.34 -6.87 -18.54
N LEU A 143 -22.43 -6.69 -17.22
CA LEU A 143 -23.70 -6.31 -16.57
C LEU A 143 -24.22 -4.96 -17.07
N GLU A 144 -23.34 -3.98 -17.27
CA GLU A 144 -23.71 -2.68 -17.84
C GLU A 144 -24.17 -2.79 -19.29
N SER A 145 -23.56 -3.66 -20.10
CA SER A 145 -24.01 -3.87 -21.49
C SER A 145 -25.43 -4.45 -21.55
N LEU A 146 -25.80 -5.32 -20.61
CA LEU A 146 -27.17 -5.86 -20.52
C LEU A 146 -28.22 -4.78 -20.19
N LYS A 147 -27.85 -3.69 -19.51
CA LYS A 147 -28.78 -2.59 -19.22
C LYS A 147 -29.16 -1.77 -20.45
N GLY A 148 -28.44 -1.93 -21.56
CA GLY A 148 -28.69 -1.21 -22.81
C GLY A 148 -28.71 0.30 -22.61
N LYS A 149 -29.73 0.99 -23.13
CA LYS A 149 -29.83 2.46 -23.09
C LYS A 149 -29.94 3.07 -21.68
N ARG A 150 -30.21 2.26 -20.65
CA ARG A 150 -30.23 2.71 -19.25
C ARG A 150 -28.89 2.51 -18.54
N GLY A 151 -27.97 1.76 -19.14
CA GLY A 151 -26.62 1.56 -18.62
C GLY A 151 -25.72 2.74 -18.93
N ILE A 152 -24.59 2.79 -18.23
CA ILE A 152 -23.52 3.78 -18.49
C ILE A 152 -22.63 3.37 -19.68
N PHE A 153 -22.73 2.11 -20.11
CA PHE A 153 -22.11 1.60 -21.32
C PHE A 153 -22.95 1.96 -22.55
N GLN A 154 -22.35 2.69 -23.49
CA GLN A 154 -23.07 3.36 -24.57
C GLN A 154 -23.35 2.47 -25.79
N HIS A 155 -22.75 1.27 -25.83
CA HIS A 155 -22.85 0.38 -26.98
C HIS A 155 -23.87 -0.73 -26.75
N LEU A 156 -24.74 -0.94 -27.74
CA LEU A 156 -25.75 -1.99 -27.67
C LEU A 156 -25.13 -3.33 -28.11
N CYS A 157 -24.52 -4.03 -27.16
CA CYS A 157 -23.81 -5.28 -27.40
C CYS A 157 -24.23 -6.38 -26.41
N ILE A 158 -24.27 -7.62 -26.88
CA ILE A 158 -24.47 -8.81 -26.03
C ILE A 158 -23.11 -9.22 -25.43
N PRO A 159 -22.96 -9.30 -24.11
CA PRO A 159 -21.69 -9.60 -23.48
C PRO A 159 -21.40 -11.09 -23.51
N VAL A 160 -20.21 -11.47 -23.94
CA VAL A 160 -19.70 -12.84 -23.91
C VAL A 160 -18.49 -12.85 -22.99
N PHE A 161 -18.66 -13.42 -21.80
CA PHE A 161 -17.60 -13.54 -20.82
C PHE A 161 -16.85 -14.85 -21.01
N VAL A 162 -15.53 -14.76 -21.14
CA VAL A 162 -14.65 -15.85 -21.55
C VAL A 162 -13.48 -15.92 -20.58
N GLU A 163 -13.47 -16.91 -19.69
CA GLU A 163 -12.32 -17.17 -18.81
C GLU A 163 -11.27 -17.94 -19.60
N LEU A 164 -10.14 -17.31 -19.93
CA LEU A 164 -9.17 -17.92 -20.84
C LEU A 164 -8.48 -19.17 -20.27
N LYS A 165 -8.43 -19.29 -18.94
CA LYS A 165 -8.01 -20.51 -18.24
C LYS A 165 -8.86 -21.76 -18.54
N SER A 166 -10.10 -21.60 -19.02
CA SER A 166 -10.99 -22.75 -19.26
C SER A 166 -10.77 -23.41 -20.61
N PHE A 167 -9.95 -22.83 -21.50
CA PHE A 167 -9.70 -23.41 -22.81
C PHE A 167 -8.62 -24.49 -22.76
N ASN A 168 -8.84 -25.52 -23.58
CA ASN A 168 -7.76 -26.42 -23.94
C ASN A 168 -6.74 -25.64 -24.78
N PRO A 169 -5.45 -25.65 -24.42
CA PRO A 169 -4.40 -24.97 -25.16
C PRO A 169 -4.26 -25.36 -26.64
N GLN A 170 -4.84 -26.49 -27.06
CA GLN A 170 -4.75 -26.98 -28.44
C GLN A 170 -5.83 -26.40 -29.37
N GLU A 171 -6.97 -25.93 -28.84
CA GLU A 171 -8.05 -25.40 -29.68
C GLU A 171 -8.95 -24.43 -28.89
N ILE A 172 -8.82 -23.13 -29.17
CA ILE A 172 -9.71 -22.10 -28.60
C ILE A 172 -10.89 -21.89 -29.55
N ASN A 173 -11.98 -22.63 -29.32
CA ASN A 173 -13.19 -22.49 -30.13
C ASN A 173 -14.21 -21.53 -29.50
N ILE A 174 -13.90 -20.22 -29.53
CA ILE A 174 -14.81 -19.17 -29.01
C ILE A 174 -16.19 -19.23 -29.70
N LYS A 175 -16.22 -19.58 -30.99
CA LYS A 175 -17.47 -19.71 -31.75
C LYS A 175 -18.39 -20.77 -31.14
N GLU A 176 -17.85 -21.96 -30.88
CA GLU A 176 -18.62 -23.07 -30.30
C GLU A 176 -19.13 -22.72 -28.90
N LEU A 177 -18.31 -22.05 -28.08
CA LEU A 177 -18.73 -21.57 -26.75
C LEU A 177 -19.96 -20.66 -26.83
N ILE A 178 -19.99 -19.71 -27.79
CA ILE A 178 -21.16 -18.83 -27.97
C ILE A 178 -22.38 -19.63 -28.41
N ALA A 179 -22.22 -20.53 -29.38
CA ALA A 179 -23.31 -21.34 -29.90
C ALA A 179 -23.91 -22.25 -28.81
N GLU A 180 -23.07 -22.87 -27.99
CA GLU A 180 -23.50 -23.67 -26.84
C GLU A 180 -24.25 -22.81 -25.82
N GLU A 181 -23.76 -21.62 -25.49
CA GLU A 181 -24.43 -20.73 -24.54
C GLU A 181 -25.81 -20.27 -25.04
N LEU A 182 -25.92 -19.92 -26.32
CA LEU A 182 -27.20 -19.61 -26.96
C LEU A 182 -28.15 -20.82 -26.95
N LYS A 183 -27.63 -22.03 -27.22
CA LYS A 183 -28.41 -23.27 -27.16
C LYS A 183 -28.92 -23.56 -25.75
N ILE A 184 -28.06 -23.39 -24.73
CA ILE A 184 -28.37 -23.54 -23.30
C ILE A 184 -29.46 -22.55 -22.84
N CYS A 185 -29.56 -21.39 -23.49
CA CYS A 185 -30.59 -20.39 -23.24
C CYS A 185 -31.86 -20.60 -24.09
N GLY A 186 -31.87 -21.57 -24.99
CA GLY A 186 -33.05 -21.91 -25.80
C GLY A 186 -33.25 -21.04 -27.04
N PHE A 187 -32.19 -20.39 -27.55
CA PHE A 187 -32.27 -19.68 -28.82
C PHE A 187 -32.47 -20.67 -29.99
N PRO A 188 -33.39 -20.38 -30.93
CA PRO A 188 -33.49 -21.15 -32.17
C PRO A 188 -32.26 -20.87 -33.06
N TYR A 189 -31.81 -21.86 -33.85
CA TYR A 189 -30.68 -21.70 -34.79
C TYR A 189 -29.43 -21.12 -34.11
N ALA A 190 -29.02 -21.70 -32.98
CA ALA A 190 -27.99 -21.13 -32.11
C ALA A 190 -26.63 -20.96 -32.80
N GLU A 191 -26.23 -21.90 -33.67
CA GLU A 191 -24.96 -21.85 -34.40
C GLU A 191 -24.95 -20.74 -35.45
N GLU A 192 -26.02 -20.63 -36.25
CA GLU A 192 -26.19 -19.58 -37.25
C GLU A 192 -26.32 -18.20 -36.59
N SER A 193 -27.08 -18.12 -35.49
CA SER A 193 -27.23 -16.89 -34.71
C SER A 193 -25.90 -16.44 -34.11
N ALA A 194 -25.09 -17.37 -33.59
CA ALA A 194 -23.75 -17.05 -33.07
C ALA A 194 -22.85 -16.46 -34.15
N LEU A 195 -22.81 -17.09 -35.34
CA LEU A 195 -22.05 -16.60 -36.48
C LEU A 195 -22.49 -15.20 -36.90
N GLU A 196 -23.79 -14.99 -37.06
CA GLU A 196 -24.31 -13.72 -37.55
C GLU A 196 -24.13 -12.58 -36.53
N LEU A 197 -24.27 -12.87 -35.23
CA LEU A 197 -23.96 -11.92 -34.16
C LEU A 197 -22.49 -11.49 -34.19
N MET A 198 -21.58 -12.42 -34.43
CA MET A 198 -20.15 -12.12 -34.61
C MET A 198 -19.90 -11.29 -35.87
N ASP A 199 -20.45 -11.67 -37.03
CA ASP A 199 -20.19 -10.98 -38.31
C ASP A 199 -20.74 -9.54 -38.36
N LYS A 200 -21.81 -9.27 -37.60
CA LYS A 200 -22.46 -7.95 -37.52
C LYS A 200 -21.90 -7.03 -36.45
N GLY A 201 -20.99 -7.51 -35.59
CA GLY A 201 -20.38 -6.66 -34.56
C GLY A 201 -21.27 -6.44 -33.34
N ASN A 202 -22.16 -7.38 -33.03
CA ASN A 202 -23.15 -7.20 -31.96
C ASN A 202 -22.68 -7.70 -30.59
N LEU A 203 -21.46 -8.20 -30.49
CA LEU A 203 -20.94 -8.79 -29.28
C LEU A 203 -19.92 -7.89 -28.58
N LEU A 204 -19.93 -7.95 -27.26
CA LEU A 204 -18.88 -7.44 -26.39
C LEU A 204 -18.15 -8.66 -25.82
N PHE A 205 -16.95 -8.93 -26.34
CA PHE A 205 -16.09 -9.99 -25.83
C PHE A 205 -15.31 -9.52 -24.61
N LEU A 206 -15.46 -10.24 -23.51
CA LEU A 206 -14.78 -10.00 -22.24
C LEU A 206 -13.84 -11.18 -22.00
N LEU A 207 -12.57 -11.03 -22.39
CA LEU A 207 -11.56 -12.07 -22.36
C LEU A 207 -10.73 -11.94 -21.08
N ASP A 208 -11.06 -12.73 -20.06
CA ASP A 208 -10.45 -12.60 -18.73
C ASP A 208 -9.27 -13.56 -18.53
N GLY A 209 -8.15 -13.03 -18.03
CA GLY A 209 -7.02 -13.83 -17.54
C GLY A 209 -6.10 -14.36 -18.64
N LEU A 210 -5.61 -13.50 -19.54
CA LEU A 210 -4.59 -13.88 -20.54
C LEU A 210 -3.33 -14.49 -19.89
N ASP A 211 -2.99 -14.05 -18.68
CA ASP A 211 -1.86 -14.55 -17.90
C ASP A 211 -2.08 -15.96 -17.34
N GLU A 212 -3.31 -16.46 -17.31
CA GLU A 212 -3.67 -17.76 -16.72
C GLU A 212 -3.67 -18.91 -17.74
N VAL A 213 -3.30 -18.62 -18.99
CA VAL A 213 -3.13 -19.62 -20.04
C VAL A 213 -1.78 -20.32 -19.88
N SER A 214 -1.75 -21.65 -20.04
CA SER A 214 -0.52 -22.46 -19.92
C SER A 214 0.64 -21.88 -20.75
N THR A 215 1.81 -21.76 -20.12
CA THR A 215 3.04 -21.16 -20.69
C THR A 215 3.52 -21.87 -21.96
N ASN A 216 3.26 -23.17 -22.10
CA ASN A 216 3.71 -23.97 -23.24
C ASN A 216 3.04 -23.56 -24.57
N ASN A 217 1.86 -22.93 -24.52
CA ASN A 217 1.08 -22.56 -25.72
C ASN A 217 0.67 -21.08 -25.75
N LEU A 218 1.17 -20.24 -24.84
CA LEU A 218 0.75 -18.84 -24.69
C LEU A 218 0.83 -18.05 -26.02
N ASN A 219 1.90 -18.20 -26.79
CA ASN A 219 2.04 -17.54 -28.08
C ASN A 219 1.03 -18.02 -29.13
N GLU A 220 0.71 -19.32 -29.12
CA GLU A 220 -0.28 -19.90 -30.02
C GLU A 220 -1.70 -19.44 -29.66
N THR A 221 -2.05 -19.46 -28.36
CA THR A 221 -3.29 -18.88 -27.84
C THR A 221 -3.42 -17.40 -28.20
N ILE A 222 -2.38 -16.60 -27.98
CA ILE A 222 -2.37 -15.18 -28.35
C ILE A 222 -2.61 -15.02 -29.86
N ASN A 223 -1.96 -15.83 -30.71
CA ASN A 223 -2.17 -15.80 -32.15
C ASN A 223 -3.60 -16.21 -32.55
N GLN A 224 -4.17 -17.23 -31.92
CA GLN A 224 -5.56 -17.65 -32.16
C GLN A 224 -6.54 -16.54 -31.78
N ILE A 225 -6.34 -15.88 -30.63
CA ILE A 225 -7.17 -14.74 -30.20
C ILE A 225 -7.01 -13.56 -31.16
N GLN A 226 -5.79 -13.24 -31.59
CA GLN A 226 -5.57 -12.18 -32.58
C GLN A 226 -6.27 -12.46 -33.91
N ASN A 227 -6.11 -13.68 -34.44
CA ASN A 227 -6.80 -14.11 -35.66
C ASN A 227 -8.33 -14.03 -35.51
N PHE A 228 -8.87 -14.37 -34.34
CA PHE A 228 -10.29 -14.24 -34.04
C PHE A 228 -10.74 -12.77 -34.02
N VAL A 229 -9.99 -11.90 -33.36
CA VAL A 229 -10.26 -10.45 -33.30
C VAL A 229 -10.18 -9.82 -34.69
N ASP A 230 -9.21 -10.23 -35.51
CA ASP A 230 -9.05 -9.76 -36.89
C ASP A 230 -10.21 -10.21 -37.78
N LYS A 231 -10.64 -11.46 -37.64
CA LYS A 231 -11.76 -12.02 -38.40
C LYS A 231 -13.09 -11.33 -38.06
N TYR A 232 -13.37 -11.10 -36.77
CA TYR A 232 -14.64 -10.55 -36.30
C TYR A 232 -14.49 -9.11 -35.80
N GLU A 233 -13.85 -8.29 -36.63
CA GLU A 233 -13.36 -6.98 -36.25
C GLU A 233 -14.44 -5.98 -35.82
N LYS A 234 -15.69 -6.13 -36.23
CA LYS A 234 -16.77 -5.18 -35.91
C LYS A 234 -17.22 -5.25 -34.45
N ASN A 235 -16.85 -6.29 -33.72
CA ASN A 235 -17.19 -6.46 -32.31
C ASN A 235 -16.31 -5.60 -31.40
N ARG A 236 -16.73 -5.47 -30.15
CA ARG A 236 -15.93 -4.81 -29.10
C ARG A 236 -15.23 -5.88 -28.26
N PHE A 237 -14.01 -5.60 -27.86
CA PHE A 237 -13.16 -6.51 -27.12
C PHE A 237 -12.55 -5.81 -25.92
N ILE A 238 -12.70 -6.41 -24.75
CA ILE A 238 -11.99 -6.03 -23.54
C ILE A 238 -11.27 -7.29 -23.07
N ALA A 239 -9.95 -7.26 -23.09
CA ALA A 239 -9.11 -8.32 -22.56
C ALA A 239 -8.48 -7.88 -21.24
N SER A 240 -8.22 -8.81 -20.34
CA SER A 240 -7.48 -8.56 -19.11
C SER A 240 -6.20 -9.38 -19.07
N CYS A 241 -5.13 -8.78 -18.55
CA CYS A 241 -3.87 -9.47 -18.30
C CYS A 241 -3.19 -8.85 -17.09
N ARG A 242 -2.36 -9.61 -16.39
CA ARG A 242 -1.38 -9.00 -15.48
C ARG A 242 -0.37 -8.19 -16.30
N THR A 243 -0.02 -6.99 -15.83
CA THR A 243 1.04 -6.17 -16.46
C THR A 243 2.32 -6.98 -16.65
N ALA A 244 2.65 -7.81 -15.65
CA ALA A 244 3.74 -8.77 -15.60
C ALA A 244 3.83 -9.73 -16.79
N ALA A 245 2.71 -10.33 -17.17
CA ALA A 245 2.67 -11.40 -18.17
C ALA A 245 2.45 -10.86 -19.59
N TYR A 246 2.28 -9.54 -19.74
CA TYR A 246 1.85 -8.94 -20.98
C TYR A 246 3.05 -8.62 -21.90
N ARG A 247 3.10 -9.30 -23.05
CA ARG A 247 4.23 -9.20 -24.01
C ARG A 247 4.01 -8.21 -25.17
N HIS A 248 3.09 -7.25 -25.05
CA HIS A 248 2.76 -6.25 -26.10
C HIS A 248 2.43 -6.81 -27.49
N ASN A 249 1.95 -8.06 -27.56
CA ASN A 249 1.76 -8.76 -28.83
C ASN A 249 0.43 -8.44 -29.53
N PHE A 250 -0.51 -7.73 -28.89
CA PHE A 250 -1.86 -7.50 -29.41
C PHE A 250 -1.97 -6.19 -30.20
N ARG A 251 -1.86 -6.28 -31.53
CA ARG A 251 -1.70 -5.10 -32.41
C ARG A 251 -2.86 -4.08 -32.40
N ARG A 252 -4.10 -4.54 -32.22
CA ARG A 252 -5.30 -3.67 -32.26
C ARG A 252 -5.65 -3.06 -30.91
N PHE A 253 -5.14 -3.64 -29.83
CA PHE A 253 -5.57 -3.29 -28.49
C PHE A 253 -4.90 -1.99 -28.05
N THR A 254 -5.69 -1.12 -27.42
CA THR A 254 -5.14 -0.01 -26.64
C THR A 254 -4.86 -0.53 -25.24
N ASP A 255 -3.61 -0.43 -24.80
CA ASP A 255 -3.19 -0.83 -23.46
C ASP A 255 -3.53 0.26 -22.45
N VAL A 256 -4.15 -0.13 -21.33
CA VAL A 256 -4.42 0.75 -20.18
C VAL A 256 -4.07 0.05 -18.88
N VAL A 257 -3.55 0.78 -17.90
CA VAL A 257 -3.19 0.22 -16.59
C VAL A 257 -4.22 0.65 -15.56
N MET A 258 -4.79 -0.31 -14.85
CA MET A 258 -5.67 -0.08 -13.70
C MET A 258 -4.89 0.60 -12.57
N ALA A 259 -5.36 1.79 -12.16
CA ALA A 259 -4.80 2.53 -11.06
C ALA A 259 -5.20 1.89 -9.72
N ASP A 260 -4.33 2.01 -8.73
CA ASP A 260 -4.67 1.74 -7.33
C ASP A 260 -5.80 2.68 -6.87
N PHE A 261 -6.58 2.22 -5.88
CA PHE A 261 -7.62 3.05 -5.29
C PHE A 261 -7.00 4.27 -4.60
N ASP A 262 -7.60 5.44 -4.77
CA ASP A 262 -7.35 6.59 -3.90
C ASP A 262 -8.24 6.57 -2.64
N ASP A 263 -8.04 7.53 -1.74
CA ASP A 263 -8.81 7.64 -0.50
C ASP A 263 -10.32 7.76 -0.76
N THR A 264 -10.73 8.41 -1.85
CA THR A 264 -12.15 8.55 -2.24
C THR A 264 -12.73 7.21 -2.69
N GLN A 265 -11.99 6.45 -3.49
CA GLN A 265 -12.40 5.09 -3.90
C GLN A 265 -12.42 4.13 -2.70
N ILE A 266 -11.47 4.24 -1.76
CA ILE A 266 -11.46 3.43 -0.53
C ILE A 266 -12.71 3.73 0.31
N GLU A 267 -13.01 5.00 0.57
CA GLU A 267 -14.21 5.40 1.32
C GLU A 267 -15.48 4.90 0.63
N GLN A 268 -15.60 5.09 -0.69
CA GLN A 268 -16.75 4.64 -1.46
C GLN A 268 -16.91 3.11 -1.40
N PHE A 269 -15.82 2.36 -1.47
CA PHE A 269 -15.85 0.92 -1.34
C PHE A 269 -16.34 0.49 0.04
N ILE A 270 -15.86 1.13 1.12
CA ILE A 270 -16.31 0.85 2.49
C ILE A 270 -17.80 1.15 2.66
N LEU A 271 -18.28 2.28 2.13
CA LEU A 271 -19.69 2.66 2.14
C LEU A 271 -20.57 1.64 1.40
N ASN A 272 -20.11 1.18 0.25
CA ASN A 272 -20.81 0.17 -0.55
C ASN A 272 -20.82 -1.19 0.14
N TRP A 273 -19.69 -1.59 0.73
CA TRP A 273 -19.52 -2.86 1.43
C TRP A 273 -20.44 -2.98 2.64
N PHE A 274 -20.48 -1.95 3.49
CA PHE A 274 -21.35 -1.89 4.67
C PHE A 274 -22.68 -1.20 4.34
N GLY A 275 -23.32 -1.63 3.24
CA GLY A 275 -24.54 -1.03 2.70
C GLY A 275 -25.85 -1.63 3.24
N SER A 276 -25.78 -2.65 4.11
CA SER A 276 -26.96 -3.33 4.65
C SER A 276 -27.80 -2.38 5.53
N LYS A 277 -29.08 -2.71 5.76
CA LYS A 277 -29.94 -1.90 6.62
C LYS A 277 -29.38 -1.78 8.05
N ALA A 278 -28.90 -2.90 8.60
CA ALA A 278 -28.30 -2.94 9.92
C ALA A 278 -27.02 -2.10 9.99
N ASP A 279 -26.17 -2.16 8.96
CA ASP A 279 -24.94 -1.36 8.90
C ASP A 279 -25.21 0.13 8.84
N LYS A 280 -26.22 0.53 8.06
CA LYS A 280 -26.66 1.93 7.94
C LYS A 280 -27.18 2.46 9.27
N GLU A 281 -28.00 1.68 9.98
CA GLU A 281 -28.50 2.04 11.31
C GLU A 281 -27.36 2.13 12.35
N ALA A 282 -26.35 1.27 12.26
CA ALA A 282 -25.19 1.26 13.15
C ALA A 282 -24.11 2.29 12.78
N GLY A 283 -24.17 2.88 11.57
CA GLY A 283 -23.11 3.73 11.02
C GLY A 283 -21.79 3.00 10.80
N THR A 284 -21.82 1.69 10.50
CA THR A 284 -20.63 0.82 10.44
C THR A 284 -19.59 1.34 9.44
N ALA A 285 -20.03 1.74 8.25
CA ALA A 285 -19.15 2.25 7.19
C ALA A 285 -18.36 3.49 7.63
N GLN A 286 -19.06 4.48 8.20
CA GLN A 286 -18.46 5.74 8.64
C GLN A 286 -17.44 5.48 9.75
N LYS A 287 -17.78 4.63 10.72
CA LYS A 287 -16.88 4.24 11.81
C LYS A 287 -15.63 3.53 11.28
N CYS A 288 -15.78 2.61 10.32
CA CYS A 288 -14.68 1.91 9.68
C CYS A 288 -13.71 2.91 9.01
N TRP A 289 -14.25 3.84 8.21
CA TRP A 289 -13.44 4.86 7.54
C TRP A 289 -12.73 5.79 8.51
N GLU A 290 -13.42 6.28 9.55
CA GLU A 290 -12.82 7.14 10.57
C GLU A 290 -11.70 6.44 11.33
N ILE A 291 -11.84 5.13 11.60
CA ILE A 291 -10.78 4.33 12.23
C ILE A 291 -9.60 4.14 11.26
N LEU A 292 -9.86 3.81 9.98
CA LEU A 292 -8.82 3.59 8.98
C LEU A 292 -7.97 4.83 8.71
N LYS A 293 -8.55 6.03 8.80
CA LYS A 293 -7.85 7.31 8.61
C LYS A 293 -6.89 7.66 9.76
N LYS A 294 -7.02 7.05 10.93
CA LYS A 294 -6.20 7.43 12.08
C LYS A 294 -4.73 7.08 11.84
N PRO A 295 -3.77 7.91 12.31
CA PRO A 295 -2.34 7.66 12.11
C PRO A 295 -1.87 6.29 12.60
N GLU A 296 -2.48 5.76 13.67
CA GLU A 296 -2.13 4.44 14.22
C GLU A 296 -2.47 3.30 13.26
N ASN A 297 -3.43 3.51 12.34
CA ASN A 297 -3.87 2.54 11.33
C ASN A 297 -3.24 2.78 9.95
N CYS A 298 -2.15 3.56 9.87
CA CYS A 298 -1.47 3.83 8.60
C CYS A 298 -1.08 2.53 7.85
N ALA A 299 -0.64 1.50 8.57
CA ALA A 299 -0.30 0.20 7.99
C ALA A 299 -1.50 -0.49 7.30
N ALA A 300 -2.71 -0.37 7.87
CA ALA A 300 -3.93 -0.87 7.27
C ALA A 300 -4.35 0.01 6.08
N LYS A 301 -4.23 1.33 6.20
CA LYS A 301 -4.54 2.26 5.12
C LYS A 301 -3.67 2.03 3.88
N GLU A 302 -2.39 1.74 4.04
CA GLU A 302 -1.48 1.39 2.94
C GLU A 302 -1.98 0.16 2.15
N LEU A 303 -2.48 -0.88 2.85
CA LEU A 303 -3.04 -2.06 2.20
C LEU A 303 -4.37 -1.78 1.49
N ALA A 304 -5.14 -0.80 1.96
CA ALA A 304 -6.48 -0.49 1.44
C ALA A 304 -6.49 0.00 -0.02
N HIS A 305 -5.35 0.43 -0.55
CA HIS A 305 -5.23 0.89 -1.93
C HIS A 305 -5.41 -0.23 -2.98
N THR A 306 -5.23 -1.50 -2.57
CA THR A 306 -5.52 -2.66 -3.43
C THR A 306 -6.90 -3.22 -3.07
N PRO A 307 -7.87 -3.29 -4.02
CA PRO A 307 -9.25 -3.71 -3.73
C PRO A 307 -9.38 -5.06 -3.01
N LEU A 308 -8.51 -6.01 -3.36
CA LEU A 308 -8.45 -7.31 -2.70
C LEU A 308 -8.09 -7.19 -1.21
N LEU A 309 -7.08 -6.40 -0.88
CA LEU A 309 -6.64 -6.20 0.50
C LEU A 309 -7.64 -5.35 1.29
N LEU A 310 -8.28 -4.37 0.64
CA LEU A 310 -9.39 -3.62 1.24
C LEU A 310 -10.57 -4.53 1.59
N THR A 311 -10.89 -5.48 0.73
CA THR A 311 -11.91 -6.50 1.01
C THR A 311 -11.57 -7.29 2.28
N PHE A 312 -10.31 -7.72 2.42
CA PHE A 312 -9.83 -8.37 3.63
C PHE A 312 -9.93 -7.47 4.87
N LEU A 313 -9.55 -6.20 4.76
CA LEU A 313 -9.67 -5.24 5.86
C LEU A 313 -11.13 -5.06 6.30
N CYS A 314 -12.07 -4.95 5.36
CA CYS A 314 -13.49 -4.90 5.66
C CYS A 314 -13.98 -6.17 6.38
N LEU A 315 -13.49 -7.36 5.99
CA LEU A 315 -13.82 -8.61 6.67
C LEU A 315 -13.26 -8.68 8.10
N VAL A 316 -12.03 -8.21 8.31
CA VAL A 316 -11.43 -8.10 9.65
C VAL A 316 -12.24 -7.14 10.51
N TYR A 317 -12.50 -5.93 9.98
CA TYR A 317 -13.29 -4.92 10.68
C TYR A 317 -14.69 -5.40 11.02
N ASN A 318 -15.37 -6.11 10.11
CA ASN A 318 -16.70 -6.65 10.39
C ASN A 318 -16.72 -7.58 11.63
N ARG A 319 -15.62 -8.33 11.85
CA ARG A 319 -15.50 -9.27 12.98
C ARG A 319 -15.07 -8.59 14.28
N SER A 320 -14.12 -7.66 14.23
CA SER A 320 -13.50 -7.07 15.45
C SER A 320 -13.93 -5.63 15.75
N GLN A 321 -14.60 -4.95 14.82
CA GLN A 321 -14.91 -3.52 14.86
C GLN A 321 -13.68 -2.61 15.07
N ASN A 322 -12.49 -3.15 14.77
CA ASN A 322 -11.21 -2.46 14.82
C ASN A 322 -10.19 -3.20 13.94
N PHE A 323 -9.12 -2.52 13.52
CA PHE A 323 -7.99 -3.15 12.86
C PHE A 323 -6.99 -3.67 13.90
N PRO A 324 -6.16 -4.68 13.57
CA PRO A 324 -5.12 -5.14 14.48
C PRO A 324 -4.09 -4.03 14.73
N ASP A 325 -3.87 -3.67 16.00
CA ASP A 325 -2.84 -2.69 16.40
C ASP A 325 -1.44 -3.14 15.96
N ASN A 326 -1.22 -4.46 15.93
CA ASN A 326 0.02 -5.05 15.45
C ASN A 326 -0.06 -5.28 13.94
N ARG A 327 0.64 -4.42 13.20
CA ARG A 327 0.82 -4.48 11.74
C ARG A 327 1.35 -5.83 11.23
N SER A 328 2.25 -6.50 11.96
CA SER A 328 2.80 -7.80 11.56
C SER A 328 1.73 -8.90 11.55
N ILE A 329 0.77 -8.85 12.46
CA ILE A 329 -0.39 -9.75 12.45
C ILE A 329 -1.25 -9.50 11.21
N LEU A 330 -1.44 -8.24 10.84
CA LEU A 330 -2.22 -7.87 9.67
C LEU A 330 -1.55 -8.38 8.38
N TYR A 331 -0.25 -8.16 8.21
CA TYR A 331 0.50 -8.63 7.05
C TYR A 331 0.58 -10.15 6.98
N ARG A 332 0.78 -10.84 8.10
CA ARG A 332 0.74 -12.31 8.17
C ARG A 332 -0.60 -12.86 7.66
N LYS A 333 -1.71 -12.28 8.13
CA LYS A 333 -3.05 -12.70 7.70
C LYS A 333 -3.27 -12.42 6.21
N ALA A 334 -2.85 -11.25 5.71
CA ALA A 334 -2.91 -10.93 4.30
C ALA A 334 -2.09 -11.91 3.44
N LEU A 335 -0.85 -12.22 3.85
CA LEU A 335 0.01 -13.18 3.17
C LEU A 335 -0.63 -14.58 3.12
N ARG A 336 -1.17 -15.08 4.24
CA ARG A 336 -1.82 -16.40 4.26
C ARG A 336 -3.06 -16.48 3.39
N ILE A 337 -3.85 -15.41 3.31
CA ILE A 337 -4.97 -15.34 2.38
C ILE A 337 -4.48 -15.42 0.92
N LEU A 338 -3.39 -14.73 0.59
CA LEU A 338 -2.79 -14.80 -0.75
C LEU A 338 -2.24 -16.21 -1.07
N LEU A 339 -1.60 -16.87 -0.10
CA LEU A 339 -0.99 -18.18 -0.26
C LEU A 339 -2.00 -19.35 -0.26
N GLU A 340 -2.93 -19.36 0.68
CA GLU A 340 -3.83 -20.50 0.94
C GLU A 340 -5.14 -20.38 0.13
N GLU A 341 -5.75 -19.21 0.15
CA GLU A 341 -7.16 -19.03 -0.21
C GLU A 341 -7.35 -18.69 -1.70
N TRP A 342 -6.49 -17.82 -2.24
CA TRP A 342 -6.51 -17.46 -3.66
C TRP A 342 -5.86 -18.50 -4.57
N ALA A 343 -4.89 -19.25 -4.03
CA ALA A 343 -4.34 -20.41 -4.74
C ALA A 343 -5.39 -21.52 -4.88
N ALA A 344 -6.27 -21.71 -3.89
CA ALA A 344 -7.32 -22.73 -3.92
C ALA A 344 -8.40 -22.46 -4.98
N GLU A 345 -8.82 -21.20 -5.16
CA GLU A 345 -9.79 -20.83 -6.21
C GLU A 345 -9.24 -20.99 -7.64
N LYS A 346 -7.91 -20.91 -7.82
CA LYS A 346 -7.24 -21.04 -9.13
C LYS A 346 -6.67 -22.42 -9.43
N ARG A 347 -6.50 -23.30 -8.43
CA ARG A 347 -5.92 -24.65 -8.56
C ARG A 347 -6.83 -25.71 -9.19
N ILE A 348 -7.96 -25.35 -9.79
CA ILE A 348 -8.95 -26.36 -10.20
C ILE A 348 -8.51 -27.19 -11.42
N LEU A 349 -7.60 -26.73 -12.30
CA LEU A 349 -7.09 -27.57 -13.40
C LEU A 349 -5.62 -27.24 -13.72
N GLN A 350 -4.74 -28.24 -13.60
CA GLN A 350 -3.28 -28.27 -13.88
C GLN A 350 -2.44 -27.49 -12.84
N ASP A 351 -1.67 -28.13 -11.95
CA ASP A 351 -0.52 -28.95 -12.27
C ASP A 351 -0.18 -29.95 -11.14
N LYS A 352 0.12 -31.20 -11.52
CA LYS A 352 0.83 -32.17 -10.67
C LYS A 352 2.21 -31.67 -10.23
N ILE A 353 2.73 -30.63 -10.90
CA ILE A 353 4.03 -30.01 -10.63
C ILE A 353 4.07 -29.42 -9.21
N TYR A 354 2.94 -28.97 -8.65
CA TYR A 354 2.89 -28.32 -7.32
C TYR A 354 2.63 -29.27 -6.14
N GLN A 355 2.58 -30.59 -6.37
CA GLN A 355 2.33 -31.56 -5.30
C GLN A 355 3.57 -31.69 -4.39
N GLY A 356 3.61 -30.91 -3.30
CA GLY A 356 4.54 -31.13 -2.18
C GLY A 356 5.12 -29.88 -1.52
N LEU A 357 5.00 -28.70 -2.14
CA LEU A 357 5.32 -27.44 -1.46
C LEU A 357 4.09 -27.01 -0.65
N ASN A 358 4.14 -27.17 0.68
CA ASN A 358 3.09 -26.68 1.56
C ASN A 358 3.26 -25.18 1.82
N THR A 359 2.21 -24.53 2.33
CA THR A 359 2.21 -23.09 2.64
C THR A 359 3.37 -22.68 3.55
N GLU A 360 3.76 -23.52 4.51
CA GLU A 360 4.86 -23.21 5.43
C GLU A 360 6.21 -23.17 4.71
N LEU A 361 6.49 -24.13 3.82
CA LEU A 361 7.70 -24.14 3.00
C LEU A 361 7.74 -22.96 2.02
N GLU A 362 6.58 -22.55 1.49
CA GLU A 362 6.45 -21.34 0.68
C GLU A 362 6.77 -20.07 1.48
N GLU A 363 6.22 -19.93 2.70
CA GLU A 363 6.54 -18.81 3.60
C GLU A 363 8.05 -18.74 3.88
N ILE A 364 8.71 -19.87 4.14
CA ILE A 364 10.16 -19.93 4.39
C ILE A 364 10.97 -19.56 3.13
N LEU A 365 10.56 -20.06 1.96
CA LEU A 365 11.21 -19.73 0.69
C LEU A 365 11.11 -18.22 0.42
N LEU A 366 9.92 -17.66 0.55
CA LEU A 366 9.66 -16.24 0.32
C LEU A 366 10.37 -15.36 1.34
N SER A 367 10.45 -15.77 2.60
CA SER A 367 11.17 -15.03 3.65
C SER A 367 12.67 -14.98 3.37
N LYS A 368 13.25 -16.09 2.89
CA LYS A 368 14.65 -16.15 2.46
C LYS A 368 14.92 -15.21 1.27
N ILE A 369 14.12 -15.31 0.20
CA ILE A 369 14.26 -14.45 -0.99
C ILE A 369 14.14 -12.97 -0.59
N ALA A 370 13.12 -12.64 0.22
CA ALA A 370 12.90 -11.27 0.69
C ALA A 370 14.11 -10.73 1.44
N CYS A 371 14.62 -11.47 2.43
CA CYS A 371 15.75 -11.04 3.25
C CYS A 371 17.02 -10.87 2.41
N GLN A 372 17.40 -11.85 1.59
CA GLN A 372 18.62 -11.78 0.78
C GLN A 372 18.63 -10.55 -0.14
N ASN A 373 17.52 -10.31 -0.85
CA ASN A 373 17.40 -9.17 -1.76
C ASN A 373 17.31 -7.84 -1.00
N PHE A 374 16.65 -7.83 0.16
CA PHE A 374 16.61 -6.64 1.02
C PHE A 374 17.99 -6.28 1.56
N GLU A 375 18.83 -7.25 1.95
CA GLU A 375 20.22 -6.99 2.38
C GLU A 375 21.05 -6.36 1.26
N LEU A 376 20.88 -6.83 0.02
CA LEU A 376 21.53 -6.30 -1.18
C LEU A 376 20.96 -4.95 -1.63
N ASN A 377 19.95 -4.41 -0.93
CA ASN A 377 19.22 -3.19 -1.30
C ASN A 377 18.57 -3.30 -2.70
N GLN A 378 18.19 -4.51 -3.10
CA GLN A 378 17.54 -4.81 -4.37
C GLN A 378 16.03 -4.93 -4.16
N LEU A 379 15.27 -4.10 -4.87
CA LEU A 379 13.81 -4.16 -4.91
C LEU A 379 13.30 -4.93 -6.13
N PHE A 380 14.13 -5.00 -7.16
CA PHE A 380 13.88 -5.73 -8.37
C PHE A 380 15.02 -6.69 -8.63
N PHE A 381 14.69 -7.88 -9.12
CA PHE A 381 15.61 -8.97 -9.34
C PHE A 381 15.27 -9.70 -10.64
N THR A 382 16.28 -10.25 -11.31
CA THR A 382 16.09 -10.96 -12.57
C THR A 382 15.47 -12.33 -12.34
N LYS A 383 14.77 -12.85 -13.36
CA LYS A 383 14.25 -14.22 -13.38
C LYS A 383 15.33 -15.24 -13.02
N ARG A 384 16.53 -15.04 -13.55
CA ARG A 384 17.67 -15.94 -13.30
C ARG A 384 18.06 -15.95 -11.83
N GLU A 385 18.16 -14.79 -11.19
CA GLU A 385 18.51 -14.69 -9.76
C GLU A 385 17.50 -15.42 -8.88
N ILE A 386 16.20 -15.15 -9.06
CA ILE A 386 15.16 -15.80 -8.26
C ILE A 386 15.13 -17.31 -8.50
N VAL A 387 15.22 -17.76 -9.76
CA VAL A 387 15.18 -19.18 -10.08
C VAL A 387 16.37 -19.91 -9.43
N GLU A 388 17.54 -19.30 -9.41
CA GLU A 388 18.70 -19.87 -8.71
C GLU A 388 18.54 -19.85 -7.18
N GLU A 389 17.94 -18.80 -6.60
CA GLU A 389 17.58 -18.76 -5.18
C GLU A 389 16.58 -19.86 -4.80
N ILE A 390 15.53 -20.07 -5.62
CA ILE A 390 14.54 -21.13 -5.45
C ILE A 390 15.20 -22.50 -5.56
N LYS A 391 16.01 -22.75 -6.60
CA LYS A 391 16.74 -24.02 -6.77
C LYS A 391 17.66 -24.28 -5.58
N SER A 392 18.40 -23.27 -5.13
CA SER A 392 19.28 -23.35 -3.96
C SER A 392 18.49 -23.73 -2.71
N PHE A 393 17.34 -23.09 -2.48
CA PHE A 393 16.46 -23.42 -1.36
C PHE A 393 15.96 -24.86 -1.42
N LEU A 394 15.38 -25.28 -2.55
CA LEU A 394 14.86 -26.63 -2.75
C LEU A 394 15.95 -27.70 -2.57
N ALA A 395 17.16 -27.46 -3.10
CA ALA A 395 18.29 -28.37 -2.96
C ALA A 395 18.81 -28.47 -1.51
N SER A 396 18.76 -27.36 -0.76
CA SER A 396 19.23 -27.28 0.62
C SER A 396 18.24 -27.83 1.65
N ASN A 397 16.98 -28.07 1.28
CA ASN A 397 15.92 -28.49 2.18
C ASN A 397 15.52 -29.96 1.91
N LEU A 398 15.88 -30.85 2.83
CA LEU A 398 15.57 -32.29 2.70
C LEU A 398 14.07 -32.60 2.66
N ASN A 399 13.23 -31.70 3.19
CA ASN A 399 11.78 -31.84 3.22
C ASN A 399 11.11 -31.15 2.01
N ALA A 400 11.87 -30.45 1.17
CA ALA A 400 11.36 -29.90 -0.08
C ALA A 400 11.32 -30.99 -1.16
N PRO A 401 10.31 -30.97 -2.05
CA PRO A 401 10.29 -31.91 -3.17
C PRO A 401 11.47 -31.68 -4.12
N LYS A 402 12.28 -32.72 -4.35
CA LYS A 402 13.52 -32.62 -5.15
C LYS A 402 13.30 -32.57 -6.66
N GLU A 403 12.11 -32.93 -7.11
CA GLU A 403 11.74 -33.00 -8.53
C GLU A 403 11.12 -31.68 -9.03
N LEU A 404 10.96 -30.68 -8.15
CA LEU A 404 10.42 -29.38 -8.50
C LEU A 404 11.40 -28.58 -9.37
N ASP A 405 10.90 -28.09 -10.50
CA ASP A 405 11.58 -27.10 -11.30
C ASP A 405 11.42 -25.70 -10.67
N GLY A 406 12.55 -25.02 -10.42
CA GLY A 406 12.55 -23.69 -9.83
C GLY A 406 11.84 -22.64 -10.68
N GLU A 407 11.84 -22.79 -12.00
CA GLU A 407 11.09 -21.90 -12.89
C GLU A 407 9.58 -22.14 -12.79
N ALA A 408 9.15 -23.40 -12.71
CA ALA A 408 7.75 -23.73 -12.44
C ALA A 408 7.27 -23.18 -11.08
N VAL A 409 8.10 -23.27 -10.03
CA VAL A 409 7.79 -22.68 -8.71
C VAL A 409 7.67 -21.16 -8.81
N LEU A 410 8.61 -20.48 -9.47
CA LEU A 410 8.52 -19.03 -9.70
C LEU A 410 7.23 -18.65 -10.43
N ASN A 411 6.90 -19.35 -11.51
CA ASN A 411 5.70 -19.09 -12.30
C ASN A 411 4.44 -19.26 -11.45
N ALA A 412 4.36 -20.26 -10.58
CA ALA A 412 3.20 -20.40 -9.69
C ALA A 412 3.09 -19.26 -8.68
N ILE A 413 4.19 -18.89 -8.01
CA ILE A 413 4.21 -17.78 -7.04
C ILE A 413 3.84 -16.45 -7.73
N ALA A 414 4.37 -16.21 -8.93
CA ALA A 414 4.17 -14.96 -9.66
C ALA A 414 2.82 -14.88 -10.39
N ILE A 415 2.44 -15.93 -11.11
CA ILE A 415 1.26 -15.98 -11.99
C ILE A 415 0.02 -16.46 -11.24
N GLN A 416 0.13 -17.34 -10.25
CA GLN A 416 -1.08 -17.81 -9.55
C GLN A 416 -1.36 -16.96 -8.31
N GLN A 417 -0.39 -16.80 -7.43
CA GLN A 417 -0.56 -16.18 -6.11
C GLN A 417 -0.40 -14.65 -6.13
N GLY A 418 0.45 -14.12 -7.03
CA GLY A 418 0.64 -12.68 -7.16
C GLY A 418 1.43 -12.04 -6.00
N ILE A 419 2.25 -12.82 -5.31
CA ILE A 419 3.17 -12.34 -4.27
C ILE A 419 4.43 -11.76 -4.90
N LEU A 420 4.98 -12.46 -5.90
CA LEU A 420 5.97 -11.91 -6.81
C LEU A 420 5.26 -11.40 -8.08
N VAL A 421 5.81 -10.37 -8.69
CA VAL A 421 5.23 -9.72 -9.88
C VAL A 421 6.36 -9.42 -10.84
N GLU A 422 6.25 -9.88 -12.09
CA GLU A 422 7.13 -9.44 -13.18
C GLU A 422 6.81 -7.97 -13.48
N ARG A 423 7.82 -7.11 -13.50
CA ARG A 423 7.68 -5.65 -13.67
C ARG A 423 8.12 -5.21 -15.06
N ALA A 424 9.05 -5.96 -15.65
CA ALA A 424 9.48 -5.89 -17.03
C ALA A 424 9.91 -7.31 -17.45
N GLU A 425 10.13 -7.56 -18.74
CA GLU A 425 10.52 -8.89 -19.22
C GLU A 425 11.74 -9.45 -18.46
N GLY A 426 11.53 -10.56 -17.75
CA GLY A 426 12.56 -11.21 -16.94
C GLY A 426 12.98 -10.46 -15.68
N VAL A 427 12.25 -9.43 -15.25
CA VAL A 427 12.52 -8.63 -14.05
C VAL A 427 11.33 -8.72 -13.11
N PHE A 428 11.55 -9.09 -11.86
CA PHE A 428 10.51 -9.31 -10.86
C PHE A 428 10.73 -8.44 -9.63
N SER A 429 9.66 -8.24 -8.86
CA SER A 429 9.70 -7.68 -7.51
C SER A 429 8.63 -8.36 -6.64
N PHE A 430 8.62 -8.09 -5.34
CA PHE A 430 7.41 -8.34 -4.54
C PHE A 430 6.25 -7.45 -5.02
N SER A 431 5.02 -7.90 -4.83
CA SER A 431 3.82 -7.14 -5.20
C SER A 431 3.68 -5.84 -4.41
N HIS A 432 4.15 -5.85 -3.16
CA HIS A 432 4.18 -4.70 -2.25
C HIS A 432 5.45 -4.71 -1.39
N LEU A 433 6.04 -3.54 -1.15
CA LEU A 433 7.25 -3.42 -0.33
C LEU A 433 7.00 -3.92 1.10
N THR A 434 5.84 -3.63 1.68
CA THR A 434 5.52 -4.08 3.05
C THR A 434 5.46 -5.59 3.19
N LEU A 435 5.13 -6.34 2.12
CA LEU A 435 5.20 -7.80 2.14
C LEU A 435 6.66 -8.26 2.15
N GLN A 436 7.54 -7.63 1.36
CA GLN A 436 8.98 -7.89 1.40
C GLN A 436 9.56 -7.56 2.78
N GLU A 437 9.21 -6.43 3.39
CA GLU A 437 9.67 -6.02 4.72
C GLU A 437 9.17 -6.98 5.81
N TYR A 438 7.90 -7.40 5.74
CA TYR A 438 7.32 -8.41 6.63
C TYR A 438 8.03 -9.76 6.51
N LEU A 439 8.24 -10.25 5.29
CA LEU A 439 8.93 -11.51 5.01
C LEU A 439 10.41 -11.47 5.43
N THR A 440 11.08 -10.32 5.24
CA THR A 440 12.45 -10.08 5.73
C THR A 440 12.50 -10.17 7.25
N ALA A 441 11.54 -9.53 7.94
CA ALA A 441 11.44 -9.60 9.39
C ALA A 441 11.15 -11.03 9.90
N GLN A 442 10.29 -11.77 9.19
CA GLN A 442 10.03 -13.18 9.49
C GLN A 442 11.29 -14.02 9.38
N TYR A 443 12.09 -13.84 8.33
CA TYR A 443 13.36 -14.54 8.18
C TYR A 443 14.33 -14.24 9.34
N ILE A 444 14.43 -12.97 9.75
CA ILE A 444 15.30 -12.55 10.86
C ILE A 444 14.89 -13.21 12.18
N ASP A 445 13.59 -13.25 12.47
CA ASP A 445 13.04 -13.90 13.67
C ASP A 445 13.30 -15.43 13.62
N ASP A 446 12.95 -16.08 12.51
CA ASP A 446 13.11 -17.51 12.29
C ASP A 446 14.58 -17.96 12.41
N GLN A 447 15.52 -17.17 11.87
CA GLN A 447 16.96 -17.44 11.92
C GLN A 447 17.68 -16.85 13.14
N ARG A 448 16.95 -16.19 14.06
CA ARG A 448 17.49 -15.53 15.27
C ARG A 448 18.61 -14.53 14.97
N GLN A 449 18.45 -13.72 13.93
CA GLN A 449 19.47 -12.76 13.44
C GLN A 449 19.30 -11.34 14.00
N ILE A 450 18.61 -11.17 15.13
CA ILE A 450 18.36 -9.84 15.72
C ILE A 450 19.67 -9.09 16.07
N GLU A 451 20.73 -9.80 16.45
CA GLU A 451 22.04 -9.18 16.70
C GLU A 451 22.66 -8.62 15.41
N LYS A 452 22.59 -9.37 14.30
CA LYS A 452 23.05 -8.92 12.98
C LYS A 452 22.24 -7.71 12.52
N LEU A 453 20.92 -7.76 12.70
CA LEU A 453 20.01 -6.67 12.37
C LEU A 453 20.42 -5.37 13.05
N VAL A 454 20.59 -5.41 14.39
CA VAL A 454 21.00 -4.24 15.18
C VAL A 454 22.42 -3.80 14.86
N ALA A 455 23.37 -4.73 14.71
CA ALA A 455 24.76 -4.37 14.48
C ALA A 455 25.00 -3.72 13.11
N THR A 456 24.22 -4.09 12.10
CA THR A 456 24.46 -3.69 10.70
C THR A 456 23.55 -2.56 10.25
N TYR A 457 22.27 -2.59 10.64
CA TYR A 457 21.24 -1.79 9.96
C TYR A 457 20.55 -0.75 10.86
N LEU A 458 20.98 -0.57 12.10
CA LEU A 458 20.28 0.24 13.10
C LEU A 458 19.99 1.69 12.69
N THR A 459 20.83 2.30 11.85
CA THR A 459 20.67 3.68 11.37
C THR A 459 20.21 3.79 9.93
N GLU A 460 20.05 2.66 9.24
CA GLU A 460 19.58 2.65 7.87
C GLU A 460 18.05 2.81 7.85
N GLN A 461 17.57 4.01 7.46
CA GLN A 461 16.14 4.34 7.49
C GLN A 461 15.25 3.34 6.73
N ARG A 462 15.77 2.72 5.66
CA ARG A 462 15.06 1.68 4.90
C ARG A 462 14.69 0.46 5.74
N TRP A 463 15.47 0.13 6.77
CA TRP A 463 15.23 -1.00 7.67
C TRP A 463 14.24 -0.68 8.79
N LYS A 464 13.81 0.58 8.94
CA LYS A 464 12.88 1.02 9.99
C LYS A 464 11.69 0.08 10.09
N GLU A 465 11.02 -0.19 8.97
CA GLU A 465 9.83 -1.06 8.98
C GLU A 465 10.19 -2.49 9.38
N VAL A 466 11.31 -3.04 8.89
CA VAL A 466 11.77 -4.39 9.28
C VAL A 466 11.99 -4.49 10.79
N PHE A 467 12.60 -3.50 11.44
CA PHE A 467 12.74 -3.48 12.91
C PHE A 467 11.38 -3.53 13.64
N LEU A 468 10.41 -2.73 13.17
CA LEU A 468 9.06 -2.70 13.73
C LEU A 468 8.34 -4.04 13.51
N GLN A 469 8.52 -4.65 12.35
CA GLN A 469 7.98 -5.97 12.03
C GLN A 469 8.60 -7.06 12.90
N VAL A 470 9.92 -7.08 13.06
CA VAL A 470 10.61 -8.06 13.94
C VAL A 470 10.07 -7.93 15.36
N ALA A 471 10.01 -6.70 15.91
CA ALA A 471 9.45 -6.47 17.24
C ALA A 471 8.00 -6.99 17.36
N GLY A 472 7.17 -6.75 16.33
CA GLY A 472 5.79 -7.21 16.27
C GLY A 472 5.61 -8.72 16.04
N LEU A 473 6.58 -9.39 15.42
CA LEU A 473 6.58 -10.84 15.16
C LEU A 473 6.99 -11.64 16.40
N MET A 474 7.97 -11.14 17.16
CA MET A 474 8.55 -11.81 18.33
C MET A 474 7.48 -12.04 19.40
N ARG A 475 6.96 -13.28 19.48
CA ARG A 475 5.98 -13.69 20.52
C ARG A 475 6.59 -13.72 21.93
N GLY A 476 7.91 -13.77 22.00
CA GLY A 476 8.75 -13.57 23.18
C GLY A 476 10.15 -13.15 22.74
N GLY A 477 10.86 -12.37 23.56
CA GLY A 477 12.22 -11.91 23.23
C GLY A 477 12.30 -10.48 22.66
N ALA A 478 11.19 -9.76 22.49
CA ALA A 478 11.26 -8.34 22.12
C ALA A 478 12.11 -7.51 23.10
N ASP A 479 12.12 -7.89 24.38
CA ASP A 479 13.03 -7.36 25.41
C ASP A 479 14.51 -7.42 24.98
N GLU A 480 14.94 -8.53 24.37
CA GLU A 480 16.31 -8.73 23.88
C GLU A 480 16.63 -7.78 22.73
N LEU A 481 15.72 -7.66 21.75
CA LEU A 481 15.86 -6.69 20.67
C LEU A 481 16.01 -5.26 21.20
N LEU A 482 15.16 -4.86 22.15
CA LEU A 482 15.23 -3.52 22.74
C LEU A 482 16.53 -3.28 23.51
N LEU A 483 17.00 -4.27 24.29
CA LEU A 483 18.28 -4.17 24.99
C LEU A 483 19.48 -4.09 24.02
N LEU A 484 19.43 -4.83 22.91
CA LEU A 484 20.45 -4.75 21.86
C LEU A 484 20.45 -3.37 21.20
N ILE A 485 19.28 -2.83 20.85
CA ILE A 485 19.15 -1.47 20.30
C ILE A 485 19.69 -0.44 21.32
N GLU A 486 19.27 -0.51 22.59
CA GLU A 486 19.75 0.38 23.65
C GLU A 486 21.29 0.39 23.72
N LYS A 487 21.88 -0.81 23.79
CA LYS A 487 23.34 -0.98 23.88
C LYS A 487 24.05 -0.44 22.64
N ALA A 488 23.54 -0.75 21.44
CA ALA A 488 24.14 -0.30 20.19
C ALA A 488 24.03 1.22 20.01
N THR A 489 22.96 1.83 20.53
CA THR A 489 22.73 3.28 20.47
C THR A 489 23.85 4.07 21.15
N GLN A 490 24.46 3.53 22.22
CA GLN A 490 25.56 4.20 22.93
C GLN A 490 26.81 4.44 22.08
N LYS A 491 27.00 3.68 20.99
CA LYS A 491 28.13 3.88 20.06
C LYS A 491 28.14 5.26 19.40
N TYR A 492 26.99 5.93 19.33
CA TYR A 492 26.86 7.25 18.73
C TYR A 492 27.20 8.39 19.70
N ILE A 493 27.35 8.11 21.00
CA ILE A 493 27.85 9.07 21.99
C ILE A 493 29.37 8.90 22.11
N ASN A 494 30.05 9.21 21.00
CA ASN A 494 31.46 8.90 20.78
C ASN A 494 32.42 10.08 21.00
N THR A 495 31.91 11.30 21.23
CA THR A 495 32.75 12.48 21.52
C THR A 495 32.55 13.00 22.95
N PRO A 496 33.57 13.64 23.55
CA PRO A 496 33.43 14.30 24.85
C PRO A 496 32.34 15.38 24.87
N LYS A 497 32.10 16.09 23.75
CA LYS A 497 31.03 17.08 23.67
C LYS A 497 29.64 16.44 23.76
N LEU A 498 29.40 15.34 23.04
CA LEU A 498 28.12 14.62 23.11
C LEU A 498 27.89 13.99 24.50
N GLN A 499 28.93 13.46 25.14
CA GLN A 499 28.87 12.98 26.52
C GLN A 499 28.55 14.11 27.50
N ALA A 500 29.18 15.27 27.33
CA ALA A 500 28.93 16.45 28.15
C ALA A 500 27.51 17.01 27.92
N LEU A 501 26.99 16.96 26.70
CA LEU A 501 25.60 17.30 26.38
C LEU A 501 24.62 16.42 27.16
N LEU A 502 24.75 15.09 27.09
CA LEU A 502 23.86 14.17 27.83
C LEU A 502 24.03 14.29 29.35
N THR A 503 25.24 14.60 29.82
CA THR A 503 25.49 14.88 31.24
C THR A 503 24.75 16.15 31.69
N TRP A 504 24.83 17.23 30.92
CA TRP A 504 24.08 18.45 31.16
C TRP A 504 22.56 18.20 31.14
N VAL A 505 22.06 17.48 30.13
CA VAL A 505 20.65 17.10 30.01
C VAL A 505 20.15 16.40 31.28
N ASN A 506 20.94 15.44 31.80
CA ASN A 506 20.61 14.74 33.04
C ASN A 506 20.62 15.68 34.26
N GLN A 507 21.64 16.54 34.37
CA GLN A 507 21.77 17.50 35.47
C GLN A 507 20.60 18.50 35.54
N VAL A 508 20.11 19.00 34.41
CA VAL A 508 19.06 20.02 34.40
C VAL A 508 17.64 19.44 34.50
N THR A 509 17.46 18.14 34.25
CA THR A 509 16.14 17.48 34.29
C THR A 509 15.90 16.64 35.55
N THR A 510 16.96 16.13 36.19
CA THR A 510 16.86 15.28 37.39
C THR A 510 16.25 16.04 38.57
N GLY A 511 15.30 15.42 39.28
CA GLY A 511 14.66 16.03 40.45
C GLY A 511 13.65 17.16 40.13
N SER A 512 13.27 17.30 38.86
CA SER A 512 12.19 18.20 38.44
C SER A 512 10.82 17.70 38.93
N VAL A 513 9.96 18.64 39.34
CA VAL A 513 8.71 18.37 40.10
C VAL A 513 7.51 18.01 39.21
N GLY A 514 7.66 18.01 37.87
CA GLY A 514 6.58 17.66 36.94
C GLY A 514 6.32 16.15 36.80
N ASP A 515 5.10 15.77 36.42
CA ASP A 515 4.65 14.37 36.27
C ASP A 515 5.16 13.69 34.98
N ILE A 516 5.87 14.43 34.13
CA ILE A 516 6.46 13.89 32.90
C ILE A 516 7.58 12.89 33.21
N LYS A 517 7.59 11.79 32.46
CA LYS A 517 8.62 10.75 32.50
C LYS A 517 10.03 11.31 32.27
N PRO A 518 11.06 10.79 32.96
CA PRO A 518 12.43 11.30 32.84
C PRO A 518 12.98 11.30 31.40
N ALA A 519 12.70 10.27 30.59
CA ALA A 519 13.13 10.22 29.18
C ALA A 519 12.53 11.38 28.37
N ALA A 520 11.22 11.62 28.45
CA ALA A 520 10.57 12.75 27.80
C ALA A 520 11.13 14.13 28.24
N LYS A 521 11.44 14.30 29.54
CA LYS A 521 12.10 15.53 30.02
C LYS A 521 13.49 15.73 29.39
N ARG A 522 14.27 14.65 29.27
CA ARG A 522 15.59 14.67 28.63
C ARG A 522 15.48 14.97 27.13
N THR A 523 14.51 14.39 26.43
CA THR A 523 14.20 14.72 25.02
C THR A 523 13.94 16.21 24.86
N ALA A 524 13.10 16.78 25.73
CA ALA A 524 12.76 18.21 25.69
C ALA A 524 13.97 19.12 25.96
N ALA A 525 14.89 18.71 26.84
CA ALA A 525 16.13 19.45 27.09
C ALA A 525 17.13 19.36 25.91
N ILE A 526 17.29 18.18 25.29
CA ILE A 526 18.10 18.00 24.07
C ILE A 526 17.55 18.87 22.94
N PHE A 527 16.24 18.86 22.77
CA PHE A 527 15.54 19.66 21.76
C PHE A 527 15.82 21.15 21.95
N LEU A 528 15.66 21.67 23.17
CA LEU A 528 15.98 23.08 23.48
C LEU A 528 17.44 23.40 23.17
N PHE A 529 18.38 22.51 23.53
CA PHE A 529 19.79 22.68 23.20
C PHE A 529 20.02 22.74 21.68
N LEU A 530 19.47 21.80 20.91
CA LEU A 530 19.64 21.75 19.45
C LEU A 530 19.11 23.02 18.77
N THR A 531 17.96 23.53 19.22
CA THR A 531 17.41 24.79 18.70
C THR A 531 18.33 25.98 19.01
N LEU A 532 18.94 26.03 20.20
CA LEU A 532 19.87 27.10 20.58
C LEU A 532 21.23 26.97 19.87
N ASP A 533 21.73 25.75 19.70
CA ASP A 533 22.96 25.47 18.96
C ASP A 533 22.82 25.89 17.50
N LEU A 534 21.72 25.52 16.85
CA LEU A 534 21.38 25.94 15.49
C LEU A 534 21.11 27.44 15.37
N ALA A 535 20.52 28.06 16.39
CA ALA A 535 20.40 29.53 16.44
C ALA A 535 21.77 30.22 16.44
N SER A 536 22.81 29.53 16.91
CA SER A 536 24.19 30.00 17.00
C SER A 536 25.01 29.66 15.76
N SER A 537 24.83 28.47 15.18
CA SER A 537 25.52 27.98 13.99
C SER A 537 24.68 28.25 12.74
N LEU A 538 25.12 29.16 11.87
CA LEU A 538 24.42 29.49 10.61
C LEU A 538 24.48 28.36 9.54
N ALA A 539 24.63 27.09 9.92
CA ALA A 539 24.73 25.97 9.00
C ALA A 539 24.35 24.64 9.67
N LEU A 540 23.21 24.06 9.27
CA LEU A 540 22.92 22.64 9.01
C LEU A 540 21.40 22.40 8.90
N ASP A 541 21.00 21.38 8.13
CA ASP A 541 19.62 20.98 7.81
C ASP A 541 18.73 20.83 9.07
N PRO A 542 17.95 21.86 9.45
CA PRO A 542 17.19 21.93 10.71
C PRO A 542 16.05 20.93 10.77
N ASP A 543 15.46 20.68 9.61
CA ASP A 543 14.20 19.96 9.46
C ASP A 543 14.39 18.49 9.83
N GLN A 544 15.56 17.92 9.54
CA GLN A 544 15.81 16.51 9.75
C GLN A 544 16.07 16.15 11.22
N ALA A 545 16.85 16.96 11.95
CA ALA A 545 17.07 16.75 13.39
C ALA A 545 15.80 17.01 14.20
N LEU A 546 15.00 17.98 13.75
CA LEU A 546 13.70 18.32 14.31
C LEU A 546 12.69 17.19 14.12
N VAL A 547 12.54 16.68 12.90
CA VAL A 547 11.65 15.54 12.59
C VAL A 547 12.01 14.33 13.45
N LEU A 548 13.29 14.06 13.66
CA LEU A 548 13.76 12.94 14.45
C LEU A 548 13.47 13.11 15.95
N ALA A 549 13.73 14.30 16.49
CA ALA A 549 13.46 14.63 17.89
C ALA A 549 11.95 14.66 18.18
N LEU A 550 11.16 15.15 17.22
CA LEU A 550 9.71 15.06 17.25
C LEU A 550 9.27 13.60 17.18
N ASP A 551 9.82 12.76 16.29
CA ASP A 551 9.52 11.33 16.21
C ASP A 551 9.80 10.61 17.53
N ILE A 552 10.87 10.95 18.26
CA ILE A 552 11.14 10.44 19.62
C ILE A 552 10.09 10.91 20.61
N ALA A 553 9.75 12.21 20.57
CA ALA A 553 8.74 12.79 21.43
C ALA A 553 7.35 12.16 21.18
N PHE A 554 6.99 11.93 19.92
CA PHE A 554 5.78 11.24 19.46
C PHE A 554 5.77 9.76 19.86
N ALA A 555 6.90 9.06 19.71
CA ALA A 555 6.99 7.65 20.11
C ALA A 555 6.84 7.49 21.64
N HIS A 556 7.24 8.50 22.41
CA HIS A 556 7.03 8.51 23.87
C HIS A 556 5.57 8.82 24.28
N ASP A 557 4.66 9.07 23.33
CA ASP A 557 3.31 9.60 23.56
C ASP A 557 2.18 8.59 23.31
N CYS A 558 2.23 7.44 23.96
CA CYS A 558 0.99 6.69 24.27
C CYS A 558 0.63 6.69 25.76
N VAL A 559 1.41 7.38 26.62
CA VAL A 559 1.05 7.54 28.03
C VAL A 559 1.59 8.88 28.56
N LEU A 560 0.70 9.90 28.55
CA LEU A 560 0.68 11.12 29.38
C LEU A 560 1.12 12.46 28.73
N ASP A 561 0.13 13.11 28.11
CA ASP A 561 -0.13 14.57 28.04
C ASP A 561 0.19 15.30 26.72
N ALA A 562 -0.83 15.36 25.85
CA ALA A 562 -0.89 16.13 24.59
C ALA A 562 -0.52 17.63 24.73
N ARG A 563 -0.48 18.18 25.95
CA ARG A 563 -0.07 19.57 26.22
C ARG A 563 1.43 19.78 26.09
N ALA A 564 2.25 18.81 26.50
CA ALA A 564 3.70 18.91 26.35
C ALA A 564 4.11 18.80 24.88
N PHE A 565 3.40 17.93 24.15
CA PHE A 565 3.50 17.75 22.71
C PHE A 565 3.22 19.04 21.92
N ALA A 566 2.07 19.69 22.16
CA ALA A 566 1.71 20.93 21.50
C ALA A 566 2.75 22.05 21.73
N LEU A 567 3.45 22.02 22.86
CA LEU A 567 4.40 23.06 23.26
C LEU A 567 5.79 22.86 22.64
N VAL A 568 6.30 21.62 22.61
CA VAL A 568 7.54 21.28 21.89
C VAL A 568 7.37 21.54 20.38
N HIS A 569 6.22 21.16 19.82
CA HIS A 569 5.86 21.42 18.42
C HIS A 569 5.70 22.92 18.12
N ALA A 570 5.07 23.69 19.01
CA ALA A 570 4.97 25.14 18.85
C ALA A 570 6.35 25.83 18.91
N PHE A 571 7.30 25.32 19.72
CA PHE A 571 8.66 25.86 19.80
C PHE A 571 9.44 25.62 18.51
N ALA A 572 9.35 24.40 17.98
CA ALA A 572 9.96 24.01 16.71
C ALA A 572 9.53 24.95 15.57
N LEU A 573 8.22 25.15 15.44
CA LEU A 573 7.66 26.03 14.42
C LEU A 573 8.05 27.49 14.65
N ALA A 574 7.92 28.00 15.88
CA ALA A 574 8.27 29.39 16.20
C ALA A 574 9.76 29.70 15.96
N SER A 575 10.65 28.72 16.16
CA SER A 575 12.08 28.87 15.89
C SER A 575 12.40 28.79 14.39
N ILE A 576 11.75 27.92 13.61
CA ILE A 576 11.87 27.91 12.13
C ILE A 576 11.40 29.24 11.52
N PHE A 577 10.22 29.74 11.92
CA PHE A 577 9.67 31.00 11.40
C PHE A 577 10.43 32.25 11.87
N SER A 578 11.33 32.12 12.86
CA SER A 578 12.19 33.22 13.32
C SER A 578 13.41 33.49 12.42
N PHE A 579 13.66 32.63 11.42
CA PHE A 579 14.80 32.76 10.50
C PHE A 579 14.51 33.53 9.21
N ASP A 580 13.24 33.74 8.86
CA ASP A 580 12.84 34.71 7.84
C ASP A 580 12.62 36.08 8.50
N LEU A 581 13.44 37.08 8.13
CA LEU A 581 13.52 38.42 8.73
C LEU A 581 12.17 39.15 8.76
N THR A 582 11.24 38.76 7.89
CA THR A 582 9.90 39.34 7.77
C THR A 582 8.90 38.82 8.82
N HIS A 583 9.11 37.61 9.36
CA HIS A 583 8.25 36.98 10.38
C HIS A 583 8.76 37.18 11.82
N TYR A 584 9.93 37.79 11.99
CA TYR A 584 10.58 38.05 13.27
C TYR A 584 9.64 38.71 14.29
N PHE A 585 8.77 39.66 13.90
CA PHE A 585 7.86 40.32 14.84
C PHE A 585 6.67 39.46 15.32
N LEU A 586 6.24 38.45 14.55
CA LEU A 586 5.16 37.53 14.94
C LEU A 586 5.66 36.40 15.85
N SER A 587 6.94 36.02 15.75
CA SER A 587 7.57 34.96 16.55
C SER A 587 7.92 35.39 17.99
N HIS A 588 7.97 36.70 18.28
CA HIS A 588 8.30 37.20 19.63
C HIS A 588 7.25 36.76 20.65
N THR A 589 5.96 36.94 20.36
CA THR A 589 4.88 36.55 21.28
C THR A 589 4.91 35.05 21.56
N GLN A 590 5.18 34.23 20.54
CA GLN A 590 5.26 32.78 20.66
C GLN A 590 6.46 32.33 21.52
N ALA A 591 7.67 32.89 21.30
CA ALA A 591 8.86 32.54 22.10
C ALA A 591 8.70 32.84 23.60
N PHE A 592 7.99 33.91 23.96
CA PHE A 592 7.64 34.24 25.35
C PHE A 592 6.55 33.30 25.92
N ASP A 593 5.50 33.01 25.15
CA ASP A 593 4.47 32.02 25.53
C ASP A 593 5.08 30.62 25.77
N LEU A 594 6.15 30.30 25.04
CA LEU A 594 6.92 29.07 25.11
C LEU A 594 7.78 28.94 26.37
N THR A 595 8.46 30.02 26.79
CA THR A 595 9.16 30.03 28.10
C THR A 595 8.22 29.77 29.26
N GLY A 596 7.01 30.35 29.22
CA GLY A 596 5.96 30.06 30.20
C GLY A 596 5.42 28.63 30.10
N GLY A 597 5.48 28.02 28.92
CA GLY A 597 5.11 26.62 28.70
C GLY A 597 6.07 25.61 29.35
N PHE A 598 7.39 25.78 29.20
CA PHE A 598 8.37 24.94 29.88
C PHE A 598 8.30 25.06 31.41
N GLU A 599 8.00 26.25 31.93
CA GLU A 599 7.76 26.48 33.35
C GLU A 599 6.50 25.76 33.86
N LYS A 600 5.39 25.82 33.10
CA LYS A 600 4.14 25.11 33.44
C LYS A 600 4.32 23.59 33.49
N ILE A 601 5.11 23.05 32.56
CA ILE A 601 5.34 21.61 32.42
C ILE A 601 6.40 21.09 33.40
N LYS A 602 7.23 21.99 33.97
CA LYS A 602 8.27 21.66 34.96
C LYS A 602 9.25 20.59 34.45
N VAL A 603 9.72 20.75 33.21
CA VAL A 603 10.75 19.89 32.58
C VAL A 603 12.09 19.98 33.31
N PHE A 604 12.49 21.21 33.65
CA PHE A 604 13.77 21.49 34.30
C PHE A 604 13.62 21.56 35.82
N ASN A 605 14.69 21.21 36.52
CA ASN A 605 14.75 21.35 37.98
C ASN A 605 15.05 22.80 38.39
N LYS A 606 15.12 23.04 39.70
CA LYS A 606 15.32 24.39 40.28
C LYS A 606 16.63 25.08 39.88
N SER A 607 17.56 24.38 39.23
CA SER A 607 18.80 25.00 38.72
C SER A 607 18.56 25.96 37.56
N VAL A 608 17.47 25.76 36.80
CA VAL A 608 17.03 26.60 35.68
C VAL A 608 15.89 27.50 36.16
N ASN A 609 16.12 28.81 36.18
CA ASN A 609 15.12 29.79 36.64
C ASN A 609 14.47 30.52 35.46
N PHE A 610 13.31 30.02 35.02
CA PHE A 610 12.56 30.60 33.91
C PHE A 610 12.02 32.00 34.20
N ASN A 611 11.65 32.32 35.45
CA ASN A 611 11.20 33.66 35.81
C ASN A 611 12.30 34.71 35.57
N VAL A 612 13.54 34.38 35.91
CA VAL A 612 14.70 35.25 35.64
C VAL A 612 14.99 35.37 34.15
N LEU A 613 14.83 34.27 33.39
CA LEU A 613 14.99 34.28 31.94
C LEU A 613 13.94 35.17 31.27
N ILE A 614 12.66 34.99 31.60
CA ILE A 614 11.54 35.78 31.08
C ILE A 614 11.79 37.26 31.33
N ALA A 615 12.11 37.64 32.57
CA ALA A 615 12.41 39.04 32.91
C ALA A 615 13.60 39.61 32.11
N ARG A 616 14.66 38.83 31.89
CA ARG A 616 15.83 39.28 31.09
C ARG A 616 15.48 39.42 29.61
N LEU A 617 14.70 38.50 29.07
CA LEU A 617 14.22 38.57 27.69
C LEU A 617 13.25 39.75 27.50
N GLU A 618 12.40 40.06 28.47
CA GLU A 618 11.51 41.24 28.44
C GLU A 618 12.29 42.55 28.42
N VAL A 619 13.39 42.65 29.17
CA VAL A 619 14.30 43.79 29.12
C VAL A 619 14.95 43.94 27.74
N LEU A 620 15.43 42.83 27.15
CA LEU A 620 15.97 42.83 25.78
C LEU A 620 14.90 43.22 24.74
N LYS A 621 13.66 42.78 24.92
CA LYS A 621 12.50 43.13 24.08
C LYS A 621 12.22 44.64 24.10
N ALA A 622 12.23 45.26 25.27
CA ALA A 622 11.99 46.70 25.41
C ALA A 622 13.10 47.55 24.74
N GLN A 623 14.31 47.01 24.61
CA GLN A 623 15.43 47.67 23.92
C GLN A 623 15.36 47.56 22.38
N LEU A 624 14.45 46.73 21.85
CA LEU A 624 14.36 46.41 20.42
C LEU A 624 13.37 47.25 19.63
N SER A 625 12.48 47.98 20.31
CA SER A 625 11.37 48.71 19.69
C SER A 625 11.75 49.87 18.77
N ASP A 626 13.05 50.10 18.46
CA ASP A 626 13.49 51.37 17.85
C ASP A 626 14.70 51.33 16.88
N THR A 627 15.13 50.19 16.31
CA THR A 627 16.43 50.17 15.54
C THR A 627 16.53 49.30 14.27
N GLN A 628 17.38 49.77 13.34
CA GLN A 628 17.64 49.26 11.97
C GLN A 628 18.47 47.95 11.88
N GLN A 629 18.45 47.35 10.66
CA GLN A 629 18.91 46.01 10.27
C GLN A 629 20.27 45.47 10.79
N PRO A 630 21.38 46.23 10.91
CA PRO A 630 22.65 45.67 11.37
C PRO A 630 22.68 45.28 12.86
N LEU A 631 21.68 45.71 13.66
CA LEU A 631 21.57 45.37 15.08
C LEU A 631 20.98 43.97 15.34
N HIS A 632 20.36 43.32 14.34
CA HIS A 632 19.66 42.04 14.52
C HIS A 632 20.58 40.87 14.85
N ARG A 633 21.81 40.83 14.33
CA ARG A 633 22.78 39.77 14.66
C ARG A 633 23.23 39.88 16.13
N ALA A 634 23.63 41.08 16.56
CA ALA A 634 24.06 41.33 17.94
C ALA A 634 22.95 41.06 18.97
N VAL A 635 21.70 41.32 18.59
CA VAL A 635 20.53 41.03 19.43
C VAL A 635 20.27 39.52 19.50
N ARG A 636 20.34 38.82 18.37
CA ARG A 636 20.22 37.36 18.32
C ARG A 636 21.26 36.70 19.22
N GLU A 637 22.51 37.12 19.11
CA GLU A 637 23.61 36.67 19.97
C GLU A 637 23.31 36.93 21.46
N ARG A 638 22.76 38.09 21.82
CA ARG A 638 22.36 38.40 23.21
C ARG A 638 21.21 37.54 23.73
N VAL A 639 20.21 37.27 22.90
CA VAL A 639 19.08 36.39 23.26
C VAL A 639 19.59 34.97 23.51
N VAL A 640 20.39 34.45 22.59
CA VAL A 640 20.99 33.13 22.68
C VAL A 640 21.92 33.02 23.90
N GLN A 641 22.76 34.04 24.16
CA GLN A 641 23.60 34.10 25.35
C GLN A 641 22.78 34.14 26.65
N THR A 642 21.62 34.79 26.64
CA THR A 642 20.71 34.84 27.80
C THR A 642 20.14 33.46 28.12
N TRP A 643 19.82 32.68 27.08
CA TRP A 643 19.44 31.28 27.22
C TRP A 643 20.59 30.42 27.73
N PHE A 644 21.79 30.51 27.14
CA PHE A 644 22.96 29.75 27.59
C PHE A 644 23.31 30.01 29.05
N ASN A 645 23.29 31.28 29.46
CA ASN A 645 23.53 31.67 30.85
C ASN A 645 22.47 31.11 31.81
N THR A 646 21.20 31.11 31.40
CA THR A 646 20.10 30.56 32.21
C THR A 646 20.21 29.04 32.34
N LEU A 647 20.54 28.37 31.24
CA LEU A 647 20.69 26.91 31.17
C LEU A 647 22.03 26.42 31.73
N ARG A 648 22.95 27.34 32.05
CA ARG A 648 24.33 27.06 32.50
C ARG A 648 25.08 26.15 31.51
N LEU A 649 24.83 26.34 30.23
CA LEU A 649 25.52 25.62 29.16
C LEU A 649 26.95 26.15 29.04
N ASN A 650 27.94 25.25 29.04
CA ASN A 650 29.33 25.62 28.80
C ASN A 650 29.48 26.07 27.32
N SER A 651 30.27 27.11 27.06
CA SER A 651 30.57 27.57 25.70
C SER A 651 31.17 26.48 24.81
N ASP A 652 31.86 25.51 25.42
CA ASP A 652 32.48 24.39 24.71
C ASP A 652 31.47 23.34 24.19
N LEU A 653 30.22 23.37 24.68
CA LEU A 653 29.12 22.52 24.19
C LEU A 653 28.50 23.06 22.90
N ILE A 654 28.73 24.34 22.58
CA ILE A 654 28.12 25.02 21.44
C ILE A 654 28.97 24.72 20.19
N TYR A 655 28.35 24.79 19.02
CA TYR A 655 28.94 24.52 17.71
C TYR A 655 29.36 23.06 17.60
N LEU A 656 28.37 22.17 17.58
CA LEU A 656 28.61 20.79 17.20
C LEU A 656 29.15 20.74 15.75
N SER A 657 30.17 19.92 15.54
CA SER A 657 30.67 19.64 14.19
C SER A 657 29.65 18.85 13.37
N GLU A 658 29.79 18.82 12.03
CA GLU A 658 28.94 18.01 11.16
C GLU A 658 28.93 16.53 11.57
N GLU A 659 30.10 15.98 11.93
CA GLU A 659 30.24 14.60 12.42
C GLU A 659 29.51 14.36 13.74
N GLU A 660 29.57 15.32 14.69
CA GLU A 660 28.86 15.24 15.97
C GLU A 660 27.35 15.38 15.79
N ILE A 661 26.90 16.20 14.84
CA ILE A 661 25.49 16.34 14.49
C ILE A 661 24.98 15.05 13.87
N GLU A 662 25.74 14.44 12.95
CA GLU A 662 25.37 13.15 12.35
C GLU A 662 25.37 12.01 13.39
N ALA A 663 26.34 11.96 14.29
CA ALA A 663 26.34 11.01 15.40
C ALA A 663 25.12 11.22 16.33
N LEU A 664 24.81 12.47 16.68
CA LEU A 664 23.65 12.79 17.50
C LEU A 664 22.33 12.46 16.78
N LYS A 665 22.23 12.69 15.46
CA LYS A 665 21.10 12.23 14.65
C LYS A 665 20.95 10.72 14.76
N ASN A 666 22.01 9.95 14.54
CA ASN A 666 21.96 8.50 14.64
C ASN A 666 21.58 8.00 16.05
N TYR A 667 22.08 8.66 17.10
CA TYR A 667 21.68 8.40 18.49
C TYR A 667 20.18 8.61 18.72
N LEU A 668 19.67 9.74 18.25
CA LEU A 668 18.27 10.13 18.38
C LEU A 668 17.37 9.18 17.56
N TYR A 669 17.73 8.87 16.32
CA TYR A 669 17.01 7.92 15.47
C TYR A 669 16.88 6.55 16.16
N ALA A 670 17.98 6.01 16.69
CA ALA A 670 17.98 4.70 17.31
C ALA A 670 17.11 4.66 18.59
N ASN A 671 17.12 5.74 19.39
CA ASN A 671 16.20 5.89 20.52
C ASN A 671 14.73 5.97 20.05
N SER A 672 14.45 6.66 18.95
CA SER A 672 13.10 6.71 18.37
C SER A 672 12.62 5.32 17.95
N LEU A 673 13.49 4.61 17.21
CA LEU A 673 13.23 3.28 16.72
C LEU A 673 13.00 2.29 17.87
N LEU A 674 13.79 2.37 18.94
CA LEU A 674 13.61 1.58 20.16
C LEU A 674 12.20 1.74 20.73
N VAL A 675 11.71 2.99 20.85
CA VAL A 675 10.37 3.26 21.39
C VAL A 675 9.28 2.76 20.43
N GLN A 676 9.45 2.96 19.12
CA GLN A 676 8.50 2.44 18.12
C GLN A 676 8.46 0.92 18.08
N CYS A 677 9.61 0.24 18.23
CA CYS A 677 9.68 -1.20 18.41
C CYS A 677 8.93 -1.63 19.68
N LYS A 678 9.05 -0.87 20.77
CA LYS A 678 8.28 -1.12 21.99
C LYS A 678 6.77 -1.02 21.76
N GLN A 679 6.32 -0.06 20.96
CA GLN A 679 4.89 0.08 20.62
C GLN A 679 4.40 -1.04 19.71
N ALA A 680 5.24 -1.51 18.77
CA ALA A 680 4.90 -2.58 17.85
C ALA A 680 4.90 -3.97 18.51
N ALA A 681 5.71 -4.17 19.56
CA ALA A 681 5.88 -5.45 20.21
C ALA A 681 4.61 -5.98 20.88
N VAL A 682 4.36 -7.28 20.74
CA VAL A 682 3.21 -7.95 21.37
C VAL A 682 3.37 -8.06 22.88
N ARG A 683 4.61 -8.29 23.35
CA ARG A 683 4.91 -8.52 24.76
C ARG A 683 6.28 -7.96 25.11
N ILE A 684 6.32 -7.12 26.15
CA ILE A 684 7.55 -6.57 26.75
C ILE A 684 7.42 -6.65 28.27
N SER A 685 8.52 -6.94 28.96
CA SER A 685 8.58 -6.90 30.41
C SER A 685 8.50 -5.45 30.92
N PRO A 686 7.55 -5.11 31.81
CA PRO A 686 7.49 -3.78 32.42
C PRO A 686 8.80 -3.40 33.11
N THR A 687 9.44 -4.35 33.81
CA THR A 687 10.71 -4.10 34.50
C THR A 687 11.86 -3.82 33.55
N THR A 688 11.91 -4.53 32.41
CA THR A 688 12.93 -4.29 31.38
C THR A 688 12.71 -2.93 30.75
N TRP A 689 11.47 -2.61 30.37
CA TRP A 689 11.15 -1.31 29.78
C TRP A 689 11.43 -0.15 30.74
N GLU A 690 11.03 -0.24 32.01
CA GLU A 690 11.32 0.80 33.01
C GLU A 690 12.83 1.01 33.18
N ALA A 691 13.62 -0.07 33.13
CA ALA A 691 15.07 0.01 33.22
C ALA A 691 15.69 0.70 31.99
N ILE A 692 15.20 0.36 30.78
CA ILE A 692 15.59 1.02 29.52
C ILE A 692 15.18 2.49 29.55
N GLU A 693 13.92 2.80 29.85
CA GLU A 693 13.37 4.17 29.92
C GLU A 693 14.18 5.03 30.90
N LYS A 694 14.59 4.46 32.05
CA LYS A 694 15.43 5.16 33.02
C LYS A 694 16.81 5.52 32.45
N ARG A 695 17.39 4.69 31.59
CA ARG A 695 18.73 4.88 31.00
C ARG A 695 18.75 5.53 29.62
N MET A 696 17.61 5.64 28.94
CA MET A 696 17.48 6.35 27.66
C MET A 696 18.00 7.79 27.77
N LEU A 697 18.69 8.27 26.74
CA LEU A 697 19.19 9.64 26.68
C LEU A 697 20.18 9.97 27.83
N LEU A 698 20.92 8.97 28.32
CA LEU A 698 22.07 9.13 29.22
C LEU A 698 23.33 8.54 28.60
N VAL A 699 24.47 9.03 29.10
CA VAL A 699 25.75 8.33 29.00
C VAL A 699 25.67 7.08 29.88
N GLN A 700 26.00 5.93 29.30
CA GLN A 700 25.96 4.62 29.99
C GLN A 700 27.35 4.08 30.29
#